data_AF-A0A8T3X5Y8-F1
#
_entry.id   AF-A0A8T3X5Y8-F1
#
_cell.length_a   1.000
_cell.length_b   1.000
_cell.length_c   1.000
_cell.angle_alpha   90.00
_cell.angle_beta   90.00
_cell.angle_gamma   90.00
#
_symmetry.space_group_name_H-M   'P 1'
#
loop_
_entity.id
_entity.type
_entity.pdbx_description
1 polymer ?
#
loop_
_entity_poly.entity_id
_entity_poly.type
_entity_poly.pdbx_seq_one_letter_code
_entity_poly.pdbx_strand_id
1 'polypeptide(L)'
;MITSKLLKYFRDSRNLFKNKKAQVARSPTSQLNPDKSGDQEARGSGGGTFNITNIVKATQEKHFGFAWLLWTIFLFILLFWGVWKYVLPDSLKVEIPVFGIFVYSGVFIFIVYIIAGFVSAAKNEDKDIKITNFFVALVLLLWLWDLAPPSLNLGFTQIKIPWGGIYYQGFEWSLSEPLQTTIILVLTSSIMFAFLYINMVYNIVEKEYLGALLGFAFIWTTNKLAPYLVPTQFQYPILVQWGNLAFVITVLLGLIAVLFIISKYRKHGVTSTIPNFMSFLFMAFVFSFFWINSGWTVNVKALLHAGYILLFGFTYITRMEKNNPSAWHLMIPLLLIADFYGYGFLFGSNILVLQFFPVLVLFVVAYCYHKTKSLYAITTTVVIVTIILILSLEASGYQGSTVNFTPREGGPTLGSFMEGLFGKAQNAITSQLDYATGGYYRGNVEKNQFEPLGVFFDRIKPAQPRFYTDEPVTVWATIKSRTLSDPVFVNFTCFRVGKDSKRIEADIKNLNAEVRDSVIPDIPFTVYTLEEKDTECTFNKNKLQAGGNSIILSATYNFLTSAYQKFYLMDDERYRAMYRENLDPLKEFGITDRNPIAIATNGPVEVGVGISSLTPVSAKMSVDPYLFITLTNRGKITDKQGKPYGEWTGKIKQINELAIVLPKGITVDPKQCNPIKFDTYERKDCSASCVSVCVKTCGSYPDDSEDKKMCIDACDLSKPKTKVCEDECNNLFKSETGDSEYTGYRLRVEDIQQLKNKDEYRDIDRDRYRTFACRLKFDKGTALENTPITTKFIRIRARYDYLLEKQTSVTVDQAPVPISPNVEESLKTAVASLKLDDGTEIPIVPLKGLIHLESKGMHCCIESGRNRANTCKPSDDANCKDDRILTSYDGTSIGIMQINKINAGIANSVCPLGQTIYDRDCNIKVGLEILRKYYRQYGRNGASDGILAKYCPPGEQYHELYKNYRGFDAALRGYNGWGCKLSVLEPKCRKVCSTETCVKNCLDGTGLYVQKVYEIGNRIQLGEIITQPIPELEQLPENEGVEDVQTY
;
A
#
# COMPACT_ATOMS: atom_id res chain seq x y z
N MET A 1 -4.97 29.23 -31.66
CA MET A 1 -5.62 30.54 -31.40
C MET A 1 -5.10 31.22 -30.12
N ILE A 2 -4.89 30.49 -29.02
CA ILE A 2 -4.32 31.03 -27.76
C ILE A 2 -2.84 31.44 -27.90
N THR A 3 -2.05 30.68 -28.64
CA THR A 3 -0.63 30.95 -28.94
C THR A 3 -0.40 32.23 -29.76
N SER A 4 -1.31 32.60 -30.68
CA SER A 4 -1.14 33.84 -31.45
C SER A 4 -1.52 35.09 -30.65
N LYS A 5 -2.44 34.98 -29.68
CA LYS A 5 -2.77 36.07 -28.74
C LYS A 5 -1.63 36.34 -27.76
N LEU A 6 -0.94 35.31 -27.28
CA LEU A 6 0.25 35.43 -26.43
C LEU A 6 1.43 36.09 -27.16
N LEU A 7 1.69 35.70 -28.41
CA LEU A 7 2.74 36.32 -29.22
C LEU A 7 2.47 37.80 -29.55
N LYS A 8 1.19 38.19 -29.71
CA LYS A 8 0.79 39.59 -29.90
C LYS A 8 1.04 40.43 -28.63
N TYR A 9 0.69 39.89 -27.46
CA TYR A 9 0.89 40.57 -26.17
C TYR A 9 2.38 40.82 -25.85
N PHE A 10 3.27 39.87 -26.17
CA PHE A 10 4.72 40.04 -26.00
C PHE A 10 5.34 41.01 -27.02
N ARG A 11 4.76 41.13 -28.22
CA ARG A 11 5.20 42.09 -29.23
C ARG A 11 4.82 43.53 -28.84
N ASP A 12 3.64 43.73 -28.27
CA ASP A 12 3.12 45.05 -27.90
C ASP A 12 3.80 45.62 -26.65
N SER A 13 4.14 44.78 -25.67
CA SER A 13 4.88 45.17 -24.45
C SER A 13 6.35 45.57 -24.73
N ARG A 14 6.93 45.10 -25.84
CA ARG A 14 8.28 45.48 -26.29
C ARG A 14 8.36 46.91 -26.84
N ASN A 15 7.26 47.41 -27.41
CA ASN A 15 7.19 48.75 -27.97
C ASN A 15 6.98 49.83 -26.89
N LEU A 16 6.35 49.49 -25.77
CA LEU A 16 6.18 50.40 -24.63
C LEU A 16 7.50 50.76 -23.91
N PHE A 17 8.49 49.87 -23.93
CA PHE A 17 9.78 50.12 -23.27
C PHE A 17 10.76 50.96 -24.10
N LYS A 18 10.56 51.10 -25.42
CA LYS A 18 11.45 51.92 -26.27
C LYS A 18 11.14 53.43 -26.21
N ASN A 19 9.92 53.83 -25.85
CA ASN A 19 9.51 55.24 -25.87
C ASN A 19 9.79 56.03 -24.57
N LYS A 20 10.36 55.42 -23.53
CA LYS A 20 10.61 56.10 -22.24
C LYS A 20 12.03 56.66 -22.04
N LYS A 21 12.86 56.68 -23.09
CA LYS A 21 14.27 57.12 -23.01
C LYS A 21 14.59 58.46 -23.67
N ALA A 22 13.59 59.24 -24.08
CA ALA A 22 13.80 60.56 -24.67
C ALA A 22 12.94 61.61 -23.97
N GLN A 23 13.41 62.09 -22.81
CA GLN A 23 13.15 63.44 -22.25
C GLN A 23 13.67 63.45 -20.82
N VAL A 24 14.84 64.05 -20.59
CA VAL A 24 15.09 65.10 -19.60
C VAL A 24 16.43 65.72 -19.97
N ALA A 25 16.37 66.98 -20.41
CA ALA A 25 17.52 67.82 -20.67
C ALA A 25 17.47 69.05 -19.75
N ARG A 26 18.64 69.35 -19.15
CA ARG A 26 19.20 70.66 -18.71
C ARG A 26 18.49 71.50 -17.65
N SER A 27 19.22 71.88 -16.59
CA SER A 27 19.86 73.21 -16.38
C SER A 27 20.72 73.24 -15.08
N PRO A 28 21.49 74.29 -14.72
CA PRO A 28 22.96 74.16 -14.66
C PRO A 28 23.66 74.76 -13.40
N THR A 29 25.01 74.75 -13.44
CA THR A 29 26.00 75.66 -12.80
C THR A 29 26.28 75.61 -11.29
N SER A 30 27.52 75.21 -10.94
CA SER A 30 28.57 76.06 -10.30
C SER A 30 29.90 75.29 -10.28
N GLN A 31 30.86 75.63 -11.15
CA GLN A 31 32.07 76.42 -10.86
C GLN A 31 33.20 75.71 -10.05
N LEU A 32 34.28 75.39 -10.79
CA LEU A 32 35.71 75.67 -10.53
C LEU A 32 36.35 75.25 -9.19
N ASN A 33 37.29 74.30 -9.25
CA ASN A 33 38.73 74.63 -9.35
C ASN A 33 39.59 73.43 -9.78
N PRO A 34 40.63 73.63 -10.61
CA PRO A 34 41.63 72.63 -10.97
C PRO A 34 42.89 72.73 -10.10
N ASP A 35 43.84 71.82 -10.34
CA ASP A 35 45.21 71.72 -9.82
C ASP A 35 45.41 70.97 -8.48
N LYS A 36 45.83 69.71 -8.61
CA LYS A 36 47.26 69.38 -8.48
C LYS A 36 47.54 67.94 -8.95
N SER A 37 48.45 67.87 -9.92
CA SER A 37 49.23 66.70 -10.29
C SER A 37 50.09 66.22 -9.11
N GLY A 38 50.31 64.92 -9.03
CA GLY A 38 51.21 64.31 -8.07
C GLY A 38 51.18 62.79 -8.19
N ASP A 39 52.03 62.27 -9.06
CA ASP A 39 52.41 60.86 -9.10
C ASP A 39 52.79 60.37 -7.69
N GLN A 40 52.09 59.36 -7.17
CA GLN A 40 52.66 58.46 -6.18
C GLN A 40 52.25 57.02 -6.43
N GLU A 41 53.29 56.22 -6.62
CA GLU A 41 53.35 54.78 -6.77
C GLU A 41 52.41 54.04 -5.80
N ALA A 42 51.61 53.13 -6.34
CA ALA A 42 50.97 52.09 -5.57
C ALA A 42 52.02 51.07 -5.09
N ARG A 43 52.71 51.38 -3.98
CA ARG A 43 53.40 50.37 -3.18
C ARG A 43 52.36 49.62 -2.35
N GLY A 44 52.15 48.36 -2.70
CA GLY A 44 51.38 47.43 -1.89
C GLY A 44 51.99 47.31 -0.49
N SER A 45 51.15 47.47 0.53
CA SER A 45 51.41 46.92 1.85
C SER A 45 50.67 45.59 1.97
N GLY A 46 51.37 44.53 1.57
CA GLY A 46 51.18 43.26 2.25
C GLY A 46 51.67 43.42 3.68
N GLY A 47 50.84 43.08 4.65
CA GLY A 47 51.19 43.16 6.07
C GLY A 47 49.95 43.08 6.93
N GLY A 48 49.69 41.88 7.44
CA GLY A 48 48.52 41.60 8.26
C GLY A 48 48.45 42.43 9.54
N THR A 49 47.25 42.56 10.08
CA THR A 49 46.89 42.11 11.43
C THR A 49 45.44 42.47 11.70
N PHE A 50 44.72 41.53 12.30
CA PHE A 50 43.48 41.79 13.04
C PHE A 50 43.76 42.91 14.06
N ASN A 51 43.46 44.16 13.71
CA ASN A 51 43.64 45.25 14.64
C ASN A 51 42.43 45.31 15.58
N ILE A 52 42.56 44.65 16.75
CA ILE A 52 41.58 44.64 17.84
C ILE A 52 41.09 46.05 18.18
N THR A 53 41.91 47.09 18.01
CA THR A 53 41.49 48.47 18.32
C THR A 53 40.36 48.99 17.43
N ASN A 54 40.20 48.49 16.20
CA ASN A 54 39.05 48.84 15.36
C ASN A 54 37.77 48.11 15.77
N ILE A 55 37.89 46.90 16.34
CA ILE A 55 36.77 46.17 16.96
C ILE A 55 36.37 46.85 18.29
N VAL A 56 37.36 47.35 19.04
CA VAL A 56 37.16 48.12 20.29
C VAL A 56 36.55 49.51 20.01
N LYS A 57 36.91 50.17 18.91
CA LYS A 57 36.29 51.44 18.50
C LYS A 57 34.86 51.26 17.99
N ALA A 58 34.59 50.18 17.25
CA ALA A 58 33.24 49.83 16.82
C ALA A 58 32.32 49.37 17.98
N THR A 59 32.89 48.97 19.13
CA THR A 59 32.13 48.57 20.33
C THR A 59 31.72 49.75 21.22
N GLN A 60 32.19 50.98 20.96
CA GLN A 60 31.81 52.17 21.73
C GLN A 60 30.56 52.92 21.21
N GLU A 61 30.01 52.55 20.05
CA GLU A 61 28.80 53.20 19.51
C GLU A 61 27.49 52.54 20.00
N LYS A 62 26.45 53.38 20.21
CA LYS A 62 25.22 53.19 21.01
C LYS A 62 24.28 52.01 20.66
N HIS A 63 24.68 51.05 19.83
CA HIS A 63 23.82 49.94 19.39
C HIS A 63 24.24 48.56 19.91
N PHE A 64 25.23 48.47 20.81
CA PHE A 64 25.78 47.19 21.30
C PHE A 64 25.03 46.54 22.49
N GLY A 65 23.97 47.16 23.00
CA GLY A 65 23.22 46.64 24.16
C GLY A 65 22.62 45.24 23.94
N PHE A 66 22.26 44.91 22.71
CA PHE A 66 21.70 43.61 22.36
C PHE A 66 22.75 42.48 22.38
N ALA A 67 23.98 42.75 21.95
CA ALA A 67 25.06 41.76 21.98
C ALA A 67 25.51 41.47 23.43
N TRP A 68 25.56 42.50 24.28
CA TRP A 68 25.83 42.33 25.72
C TRP A 68 24.69 41.58 26.44
N LEU A 69 23.44 41.83 26.05
CA LEU A 69 22.29 41.09 26.57
C LEU A 69 22.38 39.60 26.20
N LEU A 70 22.74 39.27 24.95
CA LEU A 70 22.95 37.88 24.54
C LEU A 70 24.13 37.23 25.27
N TRP A 71 25.23 37.95 25.47
CA TRP A 71 26.40 37.45 26.21
C TRP A 71 26.11 37.22 27.70
N THR A 72 25.32 38.09 28.32
CA THR A 72 24.91 37.94 29.73
C THR A 72 23.90 36.80 29.90
N ILE A 73 22.96 36.63 28.97
CA ILE A 73 22.06 35.46 28.93
C ILE A 73 22.88 34.17 28.76
N PHE A 74 23.88 34.17 27.88
CA PHE A 74 24.76 33.00 27.68
C PHE A 74 25.57 32.64 28.92
N LEU A 75 26.21 33.64 29.56
CA LEU A 75 26.92 33.43 30.83
C LEU A 75 26.00 32.92 31.93
N PHE A 76 24.77 33.43 32.00
CA PHE A 76 23.77 32.98 32.96
C PHE A 76 23.37 31.52 32.70
N ILE A 77 23.18 31.12 31.44
CA ILE A 77 22.90 29.74 31.03
C ILE A 77 24.06 28.80 31.42
N LEU A 78 25.32 29.20 31.15
CA LEU A 78 26.50 28.41 31.52
C LEU A 78 26.64 28.26 33.05
N LEU A 79 26.44 29.34 33.80
CA LEU A 79 26.48 29.34 35.26
C LEU A 79 25.37 28.45 35.83
N PHE A 80 24.15 28.59 35.33
CA PHE A 80 23.03 27.77 35.76
C PHE A 80 23.25 26.29 35.43
N TRP A 81 23.77 25.96 34.24
CA TRP A 81 24.10 24.59 33.85
C TRP A 81 25.21 24.00 34.72
N GLY A 82 26.26 24.77 35.01
CA GLY A 82 27.34 24.37 35.92
C GLY A 82 26.82 24.09 37.33
N VAL A 83 25.98 24.97 37.86
CA VAL A 83 25.32 24.78 39.17
C VAL A 83 24.39 23.56 39.15
N TRP A 84 23.59 23.39 38.10
CA TRP A 84 22.67 22.25 37.98
C TRP A 84 23.39 20.91 37.88
N LYS A 85 24.46 20.83 37.07
CA LYS A 85 25.19 19.58 36.82
C LYS A 85 26.10 19.18 37.99
N TYR A 86 26.80 20.15 38.58
CA TYR A 86 27.87 19.87 39.54
C TYR A 86 27.54 20.23 40.99
N VAL A 87 26.53 21.07 41.25
CA VAL A 87 26.21 21.56 42.61
C VAL A 87 24.91 20.97 43.16
N LEU A 88 23.91 20.71 42.31
CA LEU A 88 22.65 20.10 42.78
C LEU A 88 22.77 18.58 42.97
N PRO A 89 22.39 18.04 44.15
CA PRO A 89 22.39 16.60 44.41
C PRO A 89 21.33 15.88 43.57
N ASP A 90 21.58 14.61 43.23
CA ASP A 90 20.75 13.83 42.28
C ASP A 90 19.27 13.72 42.69
N SER A 91 18.94 13.81 43.98
CA SER A 91 17.57 13.77 44.49
C SER A 91 16.74 15.04 44.18
N LEU A 92 17.39 16.16 43.86
CA LEU A 92 16.76 17.43 43.46
C LEU A 92 16.75 17.62 41.93
N LYS A 93 17.37 16.71 41.18
CA LYS A 93 17.25 16.63 39.72
C LYS A 93 15.90 16.01 39.39
N VAL A 94 14.82 16.77 39.59
CA VAL A 94 13.49 16.42 39.09
C VAL A 94 13.64 16.13 37.59
N GLU A 95 13.04 15.04 37.09
CA GLU A 95 12.98 14.67 35.65
C GLU A 95 12.21 15.69 34.79
N ILE A 96 12.14 16.96 35.22
CA ILE A 96 11.87 18.05 34.29
C ILE A 96 13.07 18.06 33.34
N PRO A 97 12.85 17.95 32.02
CA PRO A 97 13.92 18.13 31.06
C PRO A 97 14.29 19.62 31.05
N VAL A 98 15.00 20.07 32.09
CA VAL A 98 15.64 21.40 32.18
C VAL A 98 16.48 21.64 30.93
N PHE A 99 17.05 20.56 30.39
CA PHE A 99 17.71 20.53 29.10
C PHE A 99 16.80 20.91 27.93
N GLY A 100 15.56 20.38 27.88
CA GLY A 100 14.56 20.78 26.90
C GLY A 100 14.29 22.28 26.96
N ILE A 101 14.16 22.85 28.16
CA ILE A 101 13.97 24.30 28.33
C ILE A 101 15.13 25.10 27.70
N PHE A 102 16.39 24.65 27.85
CA PHE A 102 17.53 25.31 27.23
C PHE A 102 17.53 25.21 25.70
N VAL A 103 17.24 24.02 25.16
CA VAL A 103 17.15 23.83 23.70
C VAL A 103 16.01 24.67 23.13
N TYR A 104 14.83 24.65 23.75
CA TYR A 104 13.68 25.45 23.31
C TYR A 104 13.94 26.95 23.43
N SER A 105 14.60 27.39 24.50
CA SER A 105 14.98 28.80 24.67
C SER A 105 16.02 29.21 23.62
N GLY A 106 17.00 28.35 23.32
CA GLY A 106 17.99 28.58 22.27
C GLY A 106 17.35 28.70 20.88
N VAL A 107 16.44 27.77 20.54
CA VAL A 107 15.67 27.81 19.29
C VAL A 107 14.79 29.07 19.22
N PHE A 108 14.13 29.45 20.31
CA PHE A 108 13.32 30.67 20.38
C PHE A 108 14.16 31.93 20.16
N ILE A 109 15.29 32.05 20.87
CA ILE A 109 16.24 33.16 20.70
C ILE A 109 16.71 33.22 19.25
N PHE A 110 16.99 32.07 18.65
CA PHE A 110 17.44 32.00 17.27
C PHE A 110 16.37 32.44 16.26
N ILE A 111 15.09 32.05 16.46
CA ILE A 111 13.96 32.52 15.65
C ILE A 111 13.80 34.04 15.78
N VAL A 112 13.85 34.57 17.00
CA VAL A 112 13.78 36.03 17.25
C VAL A 112 14.92 36.76 16.54
N TYR A 113 16.12 36.19 16.56
CA TYR A 113 17.28 36.75 15.87
C TYR A 113 17.10 36.78 14.34
N ILE A 114 16.56 35.70 13.74
CA ILE A 114 16.22 35.65 12.31
C ILE A 114 15.17 36.71 11.95
N ILE A 115 14.12 36.85 12.75
CA ILE A 115 13.08 37.88 12.56
C ILE A 115 13.69 39.28 12.62
N ALA A 116 14.59 39.54 13.58
CA ALA A 116 15.30 40.80 13.68
C ALA A 116 16.11 41.11 12.41
N GLY A 117 16.70 40.10 11.76
CA GLY A 117 17.36 40.23 10.46
C GLY A 117 16.42 40.69 9.34
N PHE A 118 15.26 40.06 9.20
CA PHE A 118 14.26 40.47 8.21
C PHE A 118 13.70 41.88 8.48
N VAL A 119 13.46 42.22 9.75
CA VAL A 119 13.04 43.57 10.15
C VAL A 119 14.14 44.61 9.85
N SER A 120 15.39 44.27 10.13
CA SER A 120 16.55 45.12 9.81
C SER A 120 16.66 45.34 8.30
N ALA A 121 16.47 44.29 7.49
CA ALA A 121 16.40 44.42 6.04
C ALA A 121 15.23 45.31 5.58
N ALA A 122 14.06 45.20 6.20
CA ALA A 122 12.92 46.04 5.84
C ALA A 122 13.16 47.53 6.12
N LYS A 123 13.81 47.85 7.26
CA LYS A 123 14.01 49.23 7.75
C LYS A 123 15.26 49.95 7.23
N ASN A 124 16.28 49.24 6.76
CA ASN A 124 17.52 49.88 6.34
C ASN A 124 17.35 50.65 5.01
N GLU A 125 17.82 51.89 4.98
CA GLU A 125 17.78 52.77 3.79
C GLU A 125 18.88 52.42 2.77
N ASP A 126 20.03 51.93 3.23
CA ASP A 126 21.10 51.45 2.36
C ASP A 126 20.66 50.16 1.69
N LYS A 127 20.54 50.20 0.35
CA LYS A 127 20.05 49.08 -0.46
C LYS A 127 20.95 47.85 -0.35
N ASP A 128 22.25 48.02 -0.23
CA ASP A 128 23.19 46.90 -0.20
C ASP A 128 23.24 46.26 1.20
N ILE A 129 23.13 47.06 2.26
CA ILE A 129 22.98 46.54 3.63
C ILE A 129 21.61 45.86 3.79
N LYS A 130 20.54 46.44 3.24
CA LYS A 130 19.19 45.85 3.22
C LYS A 130 19.18 44.45 2.61
N ILE A 131 19.74 44.33 1.40
CA ILE A 131 19.81 43.03 0.71
C ILE A 131 20.72 42.06 1.47
N THR A 132 21.83 42.55 2.04
CA THR A 132 22.71 41.74 2.89
C THR A 132 21.96 41.14 4.08
N ASN A 133 21.24 41.96 4.83
CA ASN A 133 20.52 41.51 6.02
C ASN A 133 19.43 40.49 5.67
N PHE A 134 18.78 40.65 4.51
CA PHE A 134 17.82 39.68 3.99
C PHE A 134 18.47 38.31 3.71
N PHE A 135 19.59 38.27 2.99
CA PHE A 135 20.25 37.01 2.66
C PHE A 135 20.88 36.32 3.86
N VAL A 136 21.41 37.08 4.83
CA VAL A 136 21.90 36.54 6.10
C VAL A 136 20.75 35.96 6.93
N ALA A 137 19.61 36.64 7.01
CA ALA A 137 18.43 36.10 7.72
C ALA A 137 17.88 34.84 7.04
N LEU A 138 17.86 34.82 5.71
CA LEU A 138 17.38 33.68 4.93
C LEU A 138 18.27 32.44 5.06
N VAL A 139 19.60 32.59 5.10
CA VAL A 139 20.51 31.44 5.31
C VAL A 139 20.43 30.89 6.73
N LEU A 140 20.17 31.75 7.73
CA LEU A 140 19.93 31.31 9.11
C LEU A 140 18.61 30.56 9.25
N LEU A 141 17.57 30.98 8.52
CA LEU A 141 16.31 30.24 8.47
C LEU A 141 16.50 28.86 7.83
N LEU A 142 17.31 28.78 6.78
CA LEU A 142 17.68 27.51 6.16
C LEU A 142 18.43 26.61 7.15
N TRP A 143 19.40 27.14 7.88
CA TRP A 143 20.12 26.37 8.89
C TRP A 143 19.26 25.94 10.08
N LEU A 144 18.31 26.78 10.53
CA LEU A 144 17.31 26.39 11.52
C LEU A 144 16.50 25.18 11.04
N TRP A 145 16.19 25.14 9.75
CA TRP A 145 15.49 24.02 9.14
C TRP A 145 16.34 22.75 9.10
N ASP A 146 17.65 22.86 8.89
CA ASP A 146 18.56 21.70 8.96
C ASP A 146 18.60 21.08 10.35
N LEU A 147 18.64 21.93 11.38
CA LEU A 147 18.65 21.53 12.79
C LEU A 147 17.31 20.92 13.26
N ALA A 148 16.22 21.10 12.51
CA ALA A 148 14.93 20.54 12.88
C ALA A 148 14.93 19.00 12.74
N PRO A 149 14.66 18.24 13.82
CA PRO A 149 14.62 16.78 13.75
C PRO A 149 13.40 16.29 12.95
N PRO A 150 13.44 15.06 12.39
CA PRO A 150 12.31 14.47 11.66
C PRO A 150 11.04 14.35 12.50
N SER A 151 11.21 14.20 13.82
CA SER A 151 10.15 14.19 14.81
C SER A 151 10.56 15.00 16.03
N LEU A 152 9.69 15.90 16.46
CA LEU A 152 9.86 16.61 17.73
C LEU A 152 9.22 15.75 18.84
N ASN A 153 10.02 15.25 19.78
CA ASN A 153 9.49 14.57 20.95
C ASN A 153 9.24 15.62 22.06
N LEU A 154 7.98 15.94 22.34
CA LEU A 154 7.58 16.90 23.38
C LEU A 154 7.37 16.22 24.75
N GLY A 155 8.00 15.07 25.00
CA GLY A 155 7.87 14.30 26.26
C GLY A 155 6.57 13.52 26.40
N PHE A 156 5.47 14.00 25.81
CA PHE A 156 4.15 13.36 25.88
C PHE A 156 3.55 13.02 24.50
N THR A 157 4.10 13.60 23.43
CA THR A 157 3.66 13.36 22.05
C THR A 157 4.84 13.45 21.10
N GLN A 158 5.04 12.42 20.27
CA GLN A 158 5.91 12.52 19.09
C GLN A 158 5.17 13.27 17.99
N ILE A 159 5.51 14.53 17.78
CA ILE A 159 5.05 15.27 16.61
C ILE A 159 5.99 14.90 15.46
N LYS A 160 5.58 13.94 14.62
CA LYS A 160 6.23 13.75 13.31
C LYS A 160 6.08 15.05 12.55
N ILE A 161 7.18 15.75 12.29
CA ILE A 161 7.17 16.94 11.43
C ILE A 161 7.12 16.37 10.01
N PRO A 162 5.97 16.39 9.32
CA PRO A 162 5.81 15.65 8.06
C PRO A 162 6.80 16.11 6.97
N TRP A 163 7.35 17.31 7.15
CA TRP A 163 8.28 18.02 6.28
C TRP A 163 9.75 17.94 6.74
N GLY A 164 10.03 17.41 7.93
CA GLY A 164 11.37 17.42 8.54
C GLY A 164 12.39 16.63 7.73
N GLY A 165 11.93 15.68 6.91
CA GLY A 165 12.77 14.86 6.04
C GLY A 165 13.87 14.12 6.81
N ILE A 166 14.81 13.54 6.07
CA ILE A 166 16.06 13.03 6.64
C ILE A 166 16.98 14.25 6.85
N TYR A 167 17.90 14.18 7.82
CA TYR A 167 18.94 15.21 7.99
C TYR A 167 19.67 15.46 6.66
N TYR A 168 19.95 16.73 6.35
CA TYR A 168 20.83 17.07 5.25
C TYR A 168 22.24 16.64 5.65
N GLN A 169 22.88 15.74 4.90
CA GLN A 169 24.19 15.18 5.23
C GLN A 169 25.24 15.48 4.15
N GLY A 170 24.91 16.33 3.17
CA GLY A 170 25.78 16.56 2.01
C GLY A 170 25.96 15.30 1.14
N PHE A 171 27.03 15.28 0.36
CA PHE A 171 27.48 14.14 -0.44
C PHE A 171 28.68 13.48 0.21
N GLU A 172 28.63 12.16 0.32
CA GLU A 172 29.80 11.36 0.68
C GLU A 172 30.78 11.28 -0.50
N TRP A 173 32.06 11.53 -0.22
CA TRP A 173 33.14 11.31 -1.17
C TRP A 173 33.51 9.82 -1.19
N SER A 174 32.77 9.01 -1.96
CA SER A 174 33.22 7.65 -2.27
C SER A 174 34.02 7.67 -3.58
N LEU A 175 35.32 7.94 -3.48
CA LEU A 175 36.23 7.85 -4.64
C LEU A 175 36.48 6.40 -5.10
N SER A 176 36.11 5.42 -4.28
CA SER A 176 36.35 4.00 -4.52
C SER A 176 35.20 3.28 -5.22
N GLU A 177 33.99 3.83 -5.21
CA GLU A 177 32.81 3.17 -5.79
C GLU A 177 32.52 3.63 -7.23
N PRO A 178 32.18 2.69 -8.14
CA PRO A 178 31.80 3.03 -9.50
C PRO A 178 30.50 3.83 -9.51
N LEU A 179 30.49 4.95 -10.23
CA LEU A 179 29.34 5.84 -10.29
C LEU A 179 28.23 5.16 -11.11
N GLN A 180 27.13 4.78 -10.44
CA GLN A 180 25.93 4.27 -11.10
C GLN A 180 25.06 5.46 -11.53
N THR A 181 24.92 5.68 -12.83
CA THR A 181 24.05 6.73 -13.39
C THR A 181 23.25 6.22 -14.57
N THR A 182 22.17 6.92 -14.93
CA THR A 182 21.34 6.55 -16.09
C THR A 182 21.78 7.32 -17.33
N ILE A 183 21.65 6.70 -18.51
CA ILE A 183 21.95 7.33 -19.81
C ILE A 183 21.24 8.67 -19.97
N ILE A 184 20.00 8.77 -19.46
CA ILE A 184 19.16 9.97 -19.54
C ILE A 184 19.81 11.14 -18.78
N LEU A 185 20.37 10.89 -17.59
CA LEU A 185 21.06 11.92 -16.80
C LEU A 185 22.36 12.39 -17.49
N VAL A 186 23.11 11.46 -18.09
CA VAL A 186 24.33 11.77 -18.85
C VAL A 186 24.00 12.60 -20.09
N LEU A 187 22.96 12.23 -20.86
CA LEU A 187 22.52 12.96 -22.05
C LEU A 187 21.99 14.34 -21.69
N THR A 188 21.13 14.46 -20.68
CA THR A 188 20.57 15.76 -20.26
C THR A 188 21.65 16.70 -19.71
N SER A 189 22.63 16.19 -18.97
CA SER A 189 23.78 16.99 -18.51
C SER A 189 24.72 17.38 -19.67
N SER A 190 24.94 16.50 -20.65
CA SER A 190 25.73 16.82 -21.84
C SER A 190 25.04 17.90 -22.70
N ILE A 191 23.71 17.82 -22.82
CA ILE A 191 22.89 18.84 -23.47
C ILE A 191 22.94 20.16 -22.69
N MET A 192 22.85 20.14 -21.36
CA MET A 192 23.03 21.32 -20.51
C MET A 192 24.38 21.98 -20.74
N PHE A 193 25.45 21.20 -20.68
CA PHE A 193 26.80 21.68 -20.92
C PHE A 193 26.92 22.32 -22.32
N ALA A 194 26.38 21.65 -23.34
CA ALA A 194 26.33 22.17 -24.69
C ALA A 194 25.52 23.47 -24.79
N PHE A 195 24.36 23.58 -24.15
CA PHE A 195 23.56 24.81 -24.14
C PHE A 195 24.25 25.94 -23.38
N LEU A 196 24.85 25.68 -22.22
CA LEU A 196 25.61 26.68 -21.47
C LEU A 196 26.84 27.14 -22.25
N TYR A 197 27.53 26.20 -22.91
CA TYR A 197 28.67 26.48 -23.77
C TYR A 197 28.28 27.27 -25.02
N ILE A 198 27.20 26.88 -25.72
CA ILE A 198 26.68 27.60 -26.89
C ILE A 198 26.19 28.98 -26.47
N ASN A 199 25.45 29.10 -25.36
CA ASN A 199 24.97 30.38 -24.83
C ASN A 199 26.13 31.29 -24.44
N MET A 200 27.22 30.74 -23.87
CA MET A 200 28.46 31.47 -23.60
C MET A 200 29.14 31.94 -24.89
N VAL A 201 29.30 31.07 -25.88
CA VAL A 201 29.91 31.40 -27.18
C VAL A 201 29.07 32.45 -27.93
N TYR A 202 27.74 32.39 -27.80
CA TYR A 202 26.79 33.29 -28.44
C TYR A 202 26.70 34.65 -27.72
N ASN A 203 26.83 34.68 -26.39
CA ASN A 203 26.69 35.89 -25.55
C ASN A 203 28.01 36.51 -25.09
N ILE A 204 29.09 36.34 -25.84
CA ILE A 204 30.28 37.21 -25.71
C ILE A 204 29.91 38.71 -25.85
N VAL A 205 28.67 39.05 -26.22
CA VAL A 205 28.08 40.38 -26.00
C VAL A 205 26.64 40.29 -25.39
N GLU A 206 26.57 40.49 -24.06
CA GLU A 206 25.51 41.17 -23.28
C GLU A 206 24.38 40.46 -22.48
N LYS A 207 24.03 39.16 -22.60
CA LYS A 207 22.92 38.58 -21.76
C LYS A 207 23.07 37.13 -21.29
N GLU A 208 23.93 36.91 -20.29
CA GLU A 208 24.31 35.58 -19.78
C GLU A 208 23.27 34.89 -18.88
N TYR A 209 22.52 35.62 -18.05
CA TYR A 209 21.67 35.02 -16.99
C TYR A 209 20.37 34.34 -17.48
N LEU A 210 19.76 34.85 -18.56
CA LEU A 210 18.47 34.32 -19.06
C LEU A 210 18.64 32.94 -19.70
N GLY A 211 19.75 32.72 -20.41
CA GLY A 211 20.08 31.43 -20.99
C GLY A 211 20.32 30.35 -19.92
N ALA A 212 20.98 30.70 -18.81
CA ALA A 212 21.14 29.80 -17.67
C ALA A 212 19.80 29.41 -17.02
N LEU A 213 18.90 30.38 -16.82
CA LEU A 213 17.55 30.14 -16.28
C LEU A 213 16.69 29.26 -17.22
N LEU A 214 16.72 29.52 -18.52
CA LEU A 214 15.97 28.73 -19.50
C LEU A 214 16.52 27.31 -19.64
N GLY A 215 17.85 27.15 -19.58
CA GLY A 215 18.49 25.84 -19.50
C GLY A 215 18.03 25.06 -18.28
N PHE A 216 18.05 25.68 -17.09
CA PHE A 216 17.57 25.07 -15.85
C PHE A 216 16.10 24.66 -15.93
N ALA A 217 15.22 25.54 -16.44
CA ALA A 217 13.79 25.27 -16.57
C ALA A 217 13.47 24.14 -17.57
N PHE A 218 14.16 24.13 -18.72
CA PHE A 218 14.01 23.06 -19.73
C PHE A 218 14.35 21.70 -19.13
N ILE A 219 15.44 21.62 -18.36
CA ILE A 219 15.97 20.36 -17.86
C ILE A 219 15.18 19.84 -16.65
N TRP A 220 14.72 20.73 -15.77
CA TRP A 220 13.76 20.37 -14.73
C TRP A 220 12.51 19.73 -15.34
N THR A 221 12.01 20.33 -16.42
CA THR A 221 10.84 19.84 -17.16
C THR A 221 11.12 18.49 -17.83
N THR A 222 12.27 18.31 -18.48
CA THR A 222 12.61 17.04 -19.14
C THR A 222 12.88 15.93 -18.13
N ASN A 223 13.54 16.17 -17.00
CA ASN A 223 13.75 15.12 -15.97
C ASN A 223 12.46 14.73 -15.25
N LYS A 224 11.51 15.64 -15.11
CA LYS A 224 10.17 15.30 -14.59
C LYS A 224 9.34 14.51 -15.58
N LEU A 225 9.43 14.82 -16.87
CA LEU A 225 8.65 14.15 -17.92
C LEU A 225 9.30 12.86 -18.44
N ALA A 226 10.63 12.75 -18.43
CA ALA A 226 11.36 11.61 -18.99
C ALA A 226 10.96 10.26 -18.38
N PRO A 227 10.75 10.11 -17.07
CA PRO A 227 10.25 8.86 -16.50
C PRO A 227 8.86 8.45 -17.02
N TYR A 228 8.05 9.43 -17.44
CA TYR A 228 6.70 9.19 -17.99
C TYR A 228 6.69 9.02 -19.51
N LEU A 229 7.64 9.62 -20.22
CA LEU A 229 7.71 9.64 -21.68
C LEU A 229 8.67 8.60 -22.27
N VAL A 230 9.67 8.15 -21.50
CA VAL A 230 10.70 7.22 -21.96
C VAL A 230 10.35 5.81 -21.44
N PRO A 231 10.12 4.82 -22.32
CA PRO A 231 9.83 3.46 -21.93
C PRO A 231 10.88 2.89 -20.97
N THR A 232 10.45 2.09 -19.98
CA THR A 232 11.29 1.51 -18.92
C THR A 232 12.51 0.75 -19.44
N GLN A 233 12.44 0.19 -20.66
CA GLN A 233 13.54 -0.45 -21.37
C GLN A 233 14.73 0.46 -21.72
N PHE A 234 14.66 1.77 -21.49
CA PHE A 234 15.80 2.69 -21.67
C PHE A 234 16.37 3.23 -20.34
N GLN A 235 15.91 2.70 -19.20
CA GLN A 235 16.33 3.11 -17.86
C GLN A 235 17.44 2.21 -17.27
N TYR A 236 18.29 1.60 -18.10
CA TYR A 236 19.37 0.74 -17.60
C TYR A 236 20.46 1.56 -16.88
N PRO A 237 20.90 1.15 -15.67
CA PRO A 237 22.03 1.78 -15.00
C PRO A 237 23.31 1.48 -15.78
N ILE A 238 24.08 2.52 -16.12
CA ILE A 238 25.45 2.34 -16.60
C ILE A 238 26.37 2.41 -15.40
N LEU A 239 27.17 1.36 -15.23
CA LEU A 239 28.26 1.32 -14.27
C LEU A 239 29.50 1.95 -14.93
N VAL A 240 29.82 3.19 -14.58
CA VAL A 240 31.03 3.84 -15.10
C VAL A 240 32.19 3.58 -14.12
N GLN A 241 33.07 2.64 -14.46
CA GLN A 241 34.33 2.48 -13.74
C GLN A 241 35.23 3.68 -14.08
N TRP A 242 35.61 4.44 -13.03
CA TRP A 242 36.32 5.72 -13.11
C TRP A 242 37.62 5.73 -13.92
N GLY A 243 38.20 4.56 -14.24
CA GLY A 243 39.58 4.45 -14.75
C GLY A 243 39.84 5.08 -16.12
N ASN A 244 38.99 4.86 -17.14
CA ASN A 244 39.44 5.07 -18.52
C ASN A 244 38.52 5.96 -19.39
N LEU A 245 37.19 5.80 -19.35
CA LEU A 245 36.33 6.46 -20.34
C LEU A 245 36.03 7.93 -20.02
N ALA A 246 35.73 8.25 -18.75
CA ALA A 246 35.47 9.62 -18.33
C ALA A 246 36.73 10.50 -18.45
N PHE A 247 37.88 9.98 -18.02
CA PHE A 247 39.17 10.64 -18.19
C PHE A 247 39.49 10.90 -19.66
N VAL A 248 39.30 9.91 -20.54
CA VAL A 248 39.54 10.07 -21.99
C VAL A 248 38.59 11.09 -22.62
N ILE A 249 37.30 11.09 -22.26
CA ILE A 249 36.33 12.08 -22.76
C ILE A 249 36.65 13.49 -22.24
N THR A 250 37.02 13.64 -20.97
CA THR A 250 37.41 14.93 -20.40
C THR A 250 38.71 15.45 -21.00
N VAL A 251 39.69 14.57 -21.25
CA VAL A 251 40.95 14.93 -21.93
C VAL A 251 40.70 15.30 -23.40
N LEU A 252 39.83 14.59 -24.11
CA LEU A 252 39.44 14.92 -25.49
C LEU A 252 38.69 16.25 -25.59
N LEU A 253 37.72 16.49 -24.73
CA LEU A 253 36.98 17.75 -24.69
C LEU A 253 37.89 18.91 -24.25
N GLY A 254 38.81 18.66 -23.31
CA GLY A 254 39.85 19.60 -22.92
C GLY A 254 40.80 19.94 -24.08
N LEU A 255 41.25 18.95 -24.85
CA LEU A 255 42.08 19.14 -26.04
C LEU A 255 41.34 19.91 -27.14
N ILE A 256 40.07 19.59 -27.40
CA ILE A 256 39.23 20.30 -28.37
C ILE A 256 39.04 21.76 -27.93
N ALA A 257 38.77 22.00 -26.65
CA ALA A 257 38.65 23.35 -26.10
C ALA A 257 39.97 24.12 -26.20
N VAL A 258 41.11 23.50 -25.87
CA VAL A 258 42.45 24.11 -25.98
C VAL A 258 42.80 24.41 -27.45
N LEU A 259 42.54 23.50 -28.39
CA LEU A 259 42.77 23.72 -29.82
C LEU A 259 41.87 24.84 -30.38
N PHE A 260 40.62 24.92 -29.91
CA PHE A 260 39.70 26.00 -30.25
C PHE A 260 40.15 27.35 -29.66
N ILE A 261 40.63 27.36 -28.41
CA ILE A 261 41.21 28.54 -27.75
C ILE A 261 42.45 28.99 -28.51
N ILE A 262 43.40 28.11 -28.84
CA ILE A 262 44.62 28.43 -29.61
C ILE A 262 44.28 28.98 -31.00
N SER A 263 43.27 28.41 -31.67
CA SER A 263 42.77 28.88 -32.98
C SER A 263 42.22 30.32 -32.90
N LYS A 264 41.45 30.63 -31.85
CA LYS A 264 40.95 32.00 -31.58
C LYS A 264 42.04 32.95 -31.05
N TYR A 265 43.01 32.44 -30.29
CA TYR A 265 44.11 33.19 -29.68
C TYR A 265 44.99 33.84 -30.74
N ARG A 266 45.27 33.12 -31.83
CA ARG A 266 46.02 33.64 -32.98
C ARG A 266 45.35 34.83 -33.67
N LYS A 267 44.05 35.07 -33.46
CA LYS A 267 43.29 36.05 -34.23
C LYS A 267 43.04 37.39 -33.53
N HIS A 268 43.03 37.47 -32.20
CA HIS A 268 42.55 38.68 -31.51
C HIS A 268 43.31 39.19 -30.28
N GLY A 269 44.44 38.61 -29.85
CA GLY A 269 45.30 39.24 -28.82
C GLY A 269 44.56 39.62 -27.53
N VAL A 270 43.75 38.70 -26.98
CA VAL A 270 42.87 38.98 -25.84
C VAL A 270 43.35 38.24 -24.59
N THR A 271 44.15 38.91 -23.75
CA THR A 271 44.65 38.36 -22.48
C THR A 271 43.67 38.59 -21.31
N SER A 272 42.74 39.55 -21.40
CA SER A 272 41.80 39.89 -20.33
C SER A 272 40.52 39.02 -20.28
N THR A 273 40.21 38.25 -21.32
CA THR A 273 39.00 37.40 -21.37
C THR A 273 39.23 35.97 -20.87
N ILE A 274 40.48 35.52 -20.77
CA ILE A 274 40.81 34.15 -20.34
C ILE A 274 40.28 33.84 -18.93
N PRO A 275 40.45 34.70 -17.91
CA PRO A 275 39.95 34.40 -16.57
C PRO A 275 38.42 34.28 -16.53
N ASN A 276 37.70 35.16 -17.24
CA ASN A 276 36.23 35.12 -17.33
C ASN A 276 35.75 33.84 -18.04
N PHE A 277 36.46 33.43 -19.09
CA PHE A 277 36.17 32.18 -19.80
C PHE A 277 36.42 30.95 -18.92
N MET A 278 37.58 30.86 -18.27
CA MET A 278 37.93 29.69 -17.44
C MET A 278 37.03 29.57 -16.21
N SER A 279 36.68 30.70 -15.59
CA SER A 279 35.74 30.72 -14.47
C SER A 279 34.32 30.32 -14.88
N PHE A 280 33.83 30.77 -16.05
CA PHE A 280 32.54 30.32 -16.57
C PHE A 280 32.56 28.82 -16.92
N LEU A 281 33.64 28.34 -17.55
CA LEU A 281 33.78 26.92 -17.89
C LEU A 281 33.77 26.05 -16.63
N PHE A 282 34.46 26.49 -15.57
CA PHE A 282 34.40 25.85 -14.26
C PHE A 282 32.98 25.82 -13.70
N MET A 283 32.26 26.94 -13.80
CA MET A 283 30.86 27.00 -13.40
C MET A 283 29.97 26.01 -14.15
N ALA A 284 30.06 25.99 -15.48
CA ALA A 284 29.31 25.05 -16.31
C ALA A 284 29.65 23.59 -15.95
N PHE A 285 30.94 23.28 -15.74
CA PHE A 285 31.38 21.96 -15.33
C PHE A 285 30.77 21.52 -13.99
N VAL A 286 30.83 22.38 -12.97
CA VAL A 286 30.27 22.07 -11.64
C VAL A 286 28.76 21.89 -11.72
N PHE A 287 28.03 22.75 -12.43
CA PHE A 287 26.59 22.57 -12.63
C PHE A 287 26.24 21.26 -13.34
N SER A 288 26.97 20.92 -14.40
CA SER A 288 26.80 19.66 -15.11
C SER A 288 27.06 18.44 -14.21
N PHE A 289 28.09 18.50 -13.37
CA PHE A 289 28.41 17.43 -12.41
C PHE A 289 27.34 17.28 -11.32
N PHE A 290 26.87 18.37 -10.74
CA PHE A 290 25.75 18.36 -9.79
C PHE A 290 24.47 17.78 -10.41
N TRP A 291 24.27 18.01 -11.70
CA TRP A 291 23.11 17.48 -12.40
C TRP A 291 23.19 15.99 -12.71
N ILE A 292 24.38 15.49 -13.08
CA ILE A 292 24.61 14.05 -13.28
C ILE A 292 24.30 13.29 -11.98
N ASN A 293 24.67 13.89 -10.84
CA ASN A 293 24.44 13.34 -9.51
C ASN A 293 23.07 13.75 -8.94
N SER A 294 21.98 13.67 -9.72
CA SER A 294 20.64 14.19 -9.33
C SER A 294 19.98 13.55 -8.10
N GLY A 295 20.63 12.61 -7.41
CA GLY A 295 20.11 11.98 -6.18
C GLY A 295 19.77 12.98 -5.08
N TRP A 296 20.37 14.17 -5.05
CA TRP A 296 19.98 15.23 -4.11
C TRP A 296 18.59 15.80 -4.38
N THR A 297 18.07 15.70 -5.61
CA THR A 297 16.80 16.33 -6.00
C THR A 297 15.57 15.68 -5.34
N VAL A 298 15.73 14.51 -4.71
CA VAL A 298 14.67 13.90 -3.89
C VAL A 298 14.68 14.41 -2.44
N ASN A 299 15.76 15.04 -1.98
CA ASN A 299 15.86 15.60 -0.65
C ASN A 299 15.45 17.09 -0.66
N VAL A 300 14.35 17.42 0.03
CA VAL A 300 13.82 18.80 0.10
C VAL A 300 14.82 19.77 0.72
N LYS A 301 15.60 19.36 1.74
CA LYS A 301 16.63 20.23 2.36
C LYS A 301 17.73 20.55 1.34
N ALA A 302 18.22 19.55 0.61
CA ALA A 302 19.21 19.76 -0.44
C ALA A 302 18.71 20.68 -1.57
N LEU A 303 17.44 20.56 -1.96
CA LEU A 303 16.81 21.48 -2.92
C LEU A 303 16.76 22.92 -2.40
N LEU A 304 16.44 23.12 -1.11
CA LEU A 304 16.42 24.45 -0.49
C LEU A 304 17.82 25.06 -0.44
N HIS A 305 18.86 24.27 -0.14
CA HIS A 305 20.26 24.70 -0.19
C HIS A 305 20.68 25.13 -1.60
N ALA A 306 20.48 24.26 -2.60
CA ALA A 306 20.79 24.60 -3.98
C ALA A 306 20.00 25.84 -4.44
N GLY A 307 18.71 25.92 -4.12
CA GLY A 307 17.86 27.07 -4.43
C GLY A 307 18.35 28.36 -3.78
N TYR A 308 18.75 28.31 -2.51
CA TYR A 308 19.35 29.44 -1.80
C TYR A 308 20.67 29.87 -2.46
N ILE A 309 21.59 28.95 -2.74
CA ILE A 309 22.90 29.24 -3.34
C ILE A 309 22.71 29.90 -4.72
N LEU A 310 21.77 29.41 -5.52
CA LEU A 310 21.45 30.02 -6.82
C LEU A 310 20.84 31.40 -6.67
N LEU A 311 19.89 31.57 -5.74
CA LEU A 311 19.27 32.87 -5.48
C LEU A 311 20.31 33.88 -4.98
N PHE A 312 21.11 33.53 -3.98
CA PHE A 312 22.19 34.34 -3.44
C PHE A 312 23.24 34.66 -4.51
N GLY A 313 23.69 33.63 -5.24
CA GLY A 313 24.64 33.75 -6.33
C GLY A 313 24.20 34.73 -7.41
N PHE A 314 23.06 34.45 -8.04
CA PHE A 314 22.58 35.19 -9.21
C PHE A 314 21.97 36.55 -8.88
N THR A 315 21.56 36.82 -7.65
CA THR A 315 20.96 38.12 -7.29
C THR A 315 21.84 38.98 -6.38
N TYR A 316 22.59 38.39 -5.46
CA TYR A 316 23.48 39.12 -4.55
C TYR A 316 24.91 39.18 -5.09
N ILE A 317 25.57 38.03 -5.34
CA ILE A 317 26.98 38.01 -5.75
C ILE A 317 27.18 38.71 -7.09
N THR A 318 26.33 38.43 -8.10
CA THR A 318 26.38 39.12 -9.41
C THR A 318 26.22 40.64 -9.28
N ARG A 319 25.43 41.12 -8.32
CA ARG A 319 25.24 42.55 -8.04
C ARG A 319 26.48 43.15 -7.39
N MET A 320 27.03 42.47 -6.37
CA MET A 320 28.22 42.95 -5.63
C MET A 320 29.51 42.84 -6.45
N GLU A 321 29.58 41.90 -7.41
CA GLU A 321 30.71 41.66 -8.32
C GLU A 321 30.40 42.08 -9.75
N LYS A 322 29.53 43.07 -9.96
CA LYS A 322 29.11 43.51 -11.29
C LYS A 322 30.29 43.80 -12.24
N ASN A 323 31.40 44.28 -11.69
CA ASN A 323 32.62 44.63 -12.44
C ASN A 323 33.64 43.48 -12.53
N ASN A 324 33.38 42.33 -11.91
CA ASN A 324 34.27 41.18 -11.89
C ASN A 324 33.48 39.88 -12.16
N PRO A 325 33.17 39.58 -13.44
CA PRO A 325 32.40 38.38 -13.80
C PRO A 325 33.03 37.08 -13.31
N SER A 326 34.37 37.00 -13.37
CA SER A 326 35.13 35.86 -12.86
C SER A 326 34.84 35.56 -11.40
N ALA A 327 34.66 36.58 -10.56
CA ALA A 327 34.38 36.38 -9.15
C ALA A 327 33.06 35.65 -8.94
N TRP A 328 31.95 36.09 -9.55
CA TRP A 328 30.68 35.42 -9.35
C TRP A 328 30.62 34.06 -10.07
N HIS A 329 31.29 33.90 -11.21
CA HIS A 329 31.47 32.60 -11.88
C HIS A 329 32.21 31.57 -11.00
N LEU A 330 33.17 31.99 -10.17
CA LEU A 330 33.88 31.08 -9.26
C LEU A 330 33.11 30.85 -7.96
N MET A 331 32.49 31.90 -7.42
CA MET A 331 31.87 31.86 -6.10
C MET A 331 30.62 30.98 -6.04
N ILE A 332 29.77 30.96 -7.07
CA ILE A 332 28.56 30.12 -7.10
C ILE A 332 28.91 28.62 -7.09
N PRO A 333 29.82 28.13 -7.96
CA PRO A 333 30.30 26.75 -7.90
C PRO A 333 31.02 26.40 -6.60
N LEU A 334 31.84 27.30 -6.06
CA LEU A 334 32.53 27.07 -4.79
C LEU A 334 31.54 26.93 -3.64
N LEU A 335 30.45 27.70 -3.63
CA LEU A 335 29.36 27.56 -2.66
C LEU A 335 28.65 26.21 -2.78
N LEU A 336 28.35 25.77 -4.01
CA LEU A 336 27.77 24.44 -4.24
C LEU A 336 28.70 23.34 -3.73
N ILE A 337 29.99 23.42 -4.07
CA ILE A 337 30.99 22.43 -3.65
C ILE A 337 31.14 22.44 -2.12
N ALA A 338 31.30 23.61 -1.52
CA ALA A 338 31.51 23.76 -0.09
C ALA A 338 30.29 23.30 0.72
N ASP A 339 29.07 23.60 0.26
CA ASP A 339 27.86 23.17 0.94
C ASP A 339 27.65 21.67 0.79
N PHE A 340 27.59 21.12 -0.42
CA PHE A 340 27.25 19.71 -0.58
C PHE A 340 28.40 18.78 -0.21
N TYR A 341 29.64 19.08 -0.56
CA TYR A 341 30.77 18.19 -0.25
C TYR A 341 31.46 18.55 1.05
N GLY A 342 31.56 19.84 1.38
CA GLY A 342 32.15 20.27 2.66
C GLY A 342 31.29 19.83 3.84
N TYR A 343 29.96 19.89 3.72
CA TYR A 343 29.07 19.39 4.77
C TYR A 343 29.21 17.87 4.94
N GLY A 344 29.26 17.09 3.85
CA GLY A 344 29.48 15.64 3.92
C GLY A 344 30.82 15.27 4.55
N PHE A 345 31.88 16.00 4.22
CA PHE A 345 33.21 15.81 4.82
C PHE A 345 33.21 16.08 6.34
N LEU A 346 32.55 17.16 6.78
CA LEU A 346 32.49 17.51 8.21
C LEU A 346 31.56 16.56 8.98
N PHE A 347 30.44 16.14 8.36
CA PHE A 347 29.49 15.20 8.95
C PHE A 347 30.10 13.79 9.10
N GLY A 348 30.85 13.33 8.09
CA GLY A 348 31.59 12.06 8.14
C GLY A 348 32.81 12.07 9.05
N SER A 349 33.18 13.22 9.63
CA SER A 349 34.27 13.29 10.60
C SER A 349 33.84 12.69 11.96
N ASN A 350 34.77 12.00 12.63
CA ASN A 350 34.57 11.53 14.00
C ASN A 350 34.54 12.67 15.04
N ILE A 351 34.70 13.92 14.61
CA ILE A 351 34.68 15.09 15.49
C ILE A 351 33.26 15.64 15.50
N LEU A 352 32.51 15.24 16.52
CA LEU A 352 31.09 15.55 16.69
C LEU A 352 30.75 17.05 16.57
N VAL A 353 31.64 17.95 17.02
CA VAL A 353 31.46 19.40 16.89
C VAL A 353 31.44 19.86 15.43
N LEU A 354 32.21 19.20 14.56
CA LEU A 354 32.26 19.54 13.13
C LEU A 354 30.97 19.16 12.41
N GLN A 355 30.20 18.19 12.91
CA GLN A 355 28.91 17.79 12.33
C GLN A 355 27.86 18.89 12.41
N PHE A 356 27.99 19.82 13.37
CA PHE A 356 27.08 20.96 13.54
C PHE A 356 27.54 22.23 12.82
N PHE A 357 28.65 22.17 12.08
CA PHE A 357 29.30 23.34 11.51
C PHE A 357 28.63 23.78 10.18
N PRO A 358 27.92 24.93 10.13
CA PRO A 358 27.13 25.30 8.96
C PRO A 358 28.00 26.04 7.92
N VAL A 359 28.72 25.28 7.09
CA VAL A 359 29.68 25.79 6.10
C VAL A 359 29.09 26.91 5.23
N LEU A 360 27.89 26.68 4.66
CA LEU A 360 27.20 27.64 3.81
C LEU A 360 26.88 28.94 4.57
N VAL A 361 26.33 28.84 5.78
CA VAL A 361 25.99 30.02 6.60
C VAL A 361 27.22 30.86 6.88
N LEU A 362 28.31 30.23 7.35
CA LEU A 362 29.55 30.93 7.69
C LEU A 362 30.16 31.62 6.48
N PHE A 363 30.15 30.95 5.33
CA PHE A 363 30.66 31.52 4.08
C PHE A 363 29.82 32.73 3.65
N VAL A 364 28.49 32.60 3.63
CA VAL A 364 27.57 33.70 3.27
C VAL A 364 27.78 34.88 4.20
N VAL A 365 27.81 34.63 5.51
CA VAL A 365 27.99 35.68 6.54
C VAL A 365 29.34 36.39 6.37
N ALA A 366 30.42 35.63 6.18
CA ALA A 366 31.76 36.18 5.96
C ALA A 366 31.83 37.01 4.68
N TYR A 367 31.27 36.52 3.58
CA TYR A 367 31.23 37.22 2.30
C TYR A 367 30.41 38.52 2.40
N CYS A 368 29.21 38.44 2.97
CA CYS A 368 28.33 39.58 3.21
C CYS A 368 28.98 40.65 4.09
N TYR A 369 29.62 40.25 5.19
CA TYR A 369 30.36 41.16 6.05
C TYR A 369 31.54 41.80 5.31
N HIS A 370 32.31 41.01 4.56
CA HIS A 370 33.45 41.53 3.79
C HIS A 370 33.01 42.63 2.83
N LYS A 371 31.88 42.44 2.13
CA LYS A 371 31.37 43.35 1.11
C LYS A 371 30.64 44.59 1.64
N THR A 372 29.91 44.50 2.73
CA THR A 372 29.04 45.60 3.19
C THR A 372 29.35 46.12 4.58
N LYS A 373 30.22 45.44 5.34
CA LYS A 373 30.47 45.72 6.77
C LYS A 373 29.19 45.71 7.62
N SER A 374 28.15 44.98 7.20
CA SER A 374 26.90 44.89 7.94
C SER A 374 27.11 44.39 9.36
N LEU A 375 26.60 45.15 10.34
CA LEU A 375 26.63 44.79 11.76
C LEU A 375 25.84 43.49 12.01
N TYR A 376 24.75 43.26 11.28
CA TYR A 376 23.95 42.04 11.40
C TYR A 376 24.73 40.81 10.93
N ALA A 377 25.56 40.94 9.88
CA ALA A 377 26.41 39.85 9.43
C ALA A 377 27.46 39.48 10.50
N ILE A 378 28.20 40.45 11.06
CA ILE A 378 29.23 40.13 12.06
C ILE A 378 28.64 39.59 13.38
N THR A 379 27.52 40.14 13.83
CA THR A 379 26.82 39.63 15.03
C THR A 379 26.27 38.21 14.81
N THR A 380 25.92 37.87 13.56
CA THR A 380 25.49 36.52 13.20
C THR A 380 26.61 35.49 13.40
N THR A 381 27.87 35.83 13.10
CA THR A 381 29.01 34.95 13.39
C THR A 381 29.08 34.59 14.88
N VAL A 382 28.86 35.58 15.76
CA VAL A 382 28.86 35.36 17.21
C VAL A 382 27.72 34.42 17.63
N VAL A 383 26.52 34.62 17.07
CA VAL A 383 25.36 33.75 17.34
C VAL A 383 25.62 32.31 16.90
N ILE A 384 26.18 32.11 15.70
CA ILE A 384 26.51 30.77 15.17
C ILE A 384 27.52 30.07 16.08
N VAL A 385 28.61 30.75 16.45
CA VAL A 385 29.63 30.19 17.35
C VAL A 385 29.00 29.82 18.70
N THR A 386 28.12 30.67 19.23
CA THR A 386 27.41 30.41 20.49
C THR A 386 26.53 29.16 20.40
N ILE A 387 25.78 28.99 19.31
CA ILE A 387 24.93 27.82 19.09
C ILE A 387 25.77 26.55 18.92
N ILE A 388 26.86 26.60 18.15
CA ILE A 388 27.78 25.46 18.00
C ILE A 388 28.35 25.04 19.36
N LEU A 389 28.75 25.99 20.20
CA LEU A 389 29.23 25.70 21.55
C LEU A 389 28.14 25.05 22.41
N ILE A 390 26.90 25.56 22.38
CA ILE A 390 25.77 24.96 23.12
C ILE A 390 25.51 23.52 22.66
N LEU A 391 25.43 23.28 21.35
CA LEU A 391 25.19 21.95 20.78
C LEU A 391 26.35 20.98 21.05
N SER A 392 27.59 21.47 21.04
CA SER A 392 28.77 20.64 21.33
C SER A 392 28.79 20.07 22.75
N LEU A 393 28.19 20.77 23.72
CA LEU A 393 28.12 20.32 25.11
C LEU A 393 27.19 19.11 25.27
N GLU A 394 26.10 19.03 24.49
CA GLU A 394 25.14 17.92 24.50
C GLU A 394 25.75 16.64 23.90
N ALA A 395 26.48 16.83 22.82
CA ALA A 395 26.91 15.74 21.97
C ALA A 395 27.92 14.80 22.70
N SER A 396 28.62 15.30 23.72
CA SER A 396 29.49 14.49 24.61
C SER A 396 28.77 13.37 25.39
N GLY A 397 27.43 13.37 25.46
CA GLY A 397 26.62 12.33 26.11
C GLY A 397 26.13 11.21 25.19
N TYR A 398 26.28 11.33 23.87
CA TYR A 398 25.78 10.36 22.88
C TYR A 398 26.93 9.47 22.38
N GLN A 399 27.13 8.28 22.98
CA GLN A 399 28.02 7.27 22.41
C GLN A 399 27.37 6.60 21.20
N GLY A 400 28.02 6.72 20.05
CA GLY A 400 27.47 6.51 18.73
C GLY A 400 27.27 5.05 18.32
N SER A 401 26.06 4.74 17.85
CA SER A 401 25.86 3.73 16.82
C SER A 401 26.30 4.31 15.48
N THR A 402 27.30 3.68 14.85
CA THR A 402 27.75 4.01 13.49
C THR A 402 26.60 3.83 12.51
N VAL A 403 26.09 4.93 11.97
CA VAL A 403 25.03 4.92 10.96
C VAL A 403 25.68 4.75 9.59
N ASN A 404 25.80 3.51 9.11
CA ASN A 404 26.11 3.26 7.71
C ASN A 404 24.86 3.54 6.86
N PHE A 405 25.01 4.37 5.84
CA PHE A 405 23.91 4.80 4.99
C PHE A 405 23.54 3.73 3.97
N THR A 406 22.26 3.39 3.91
CA THR A 406 21.61 2.82 2.73
C THR A 406 20.47 3.78 2.35
N PRO A 407 20.42 4.33 1.12
CA PRO A 407 19.29 5.16 0.71
C PRO A 407 18.00 4.34 0.82
N ARG A 408 17.08 4.77 1.68
CA ARG A 408 15.74 4.16 1.77
C ARG A 408 14.90 4.67 0.61
N GLU A 409 14.44 3.75 -0.24
CA GLU A 409 13.34 3.99 -1.16
C GLU A 409 12.11 4.49 -0.37
N GLY A 410 11.53 5.63 -0.78
CA GLY A 410 10.26 6.12 -0.22
C GLY A 410 10.27 7.47 0.51
N GLY A 411 11.34 8.27 0.42
CA GLY A 411 11.28 9.67 0.89
C GLY A 411 10.20 10.47 0.16
N PRO A 412 9.46 11.39 0.83
CA PRO A 412 8.42 12.19 0.20
C PRO A 412 9.02 13.02 -0.94
N THR A 413 8.56 12.74 -2.17
CA THR A 413 9.02 13.49 -3.34
C THR A 413 8.55 14.94 -3.26
N LEU A 414 9.26 15.87 -3.88
CA LEU A 414 8.86 17.29 -3.98
C LEU A 414 7.41 17.48 -4.50
N GLY A 415 6.91 16.53 -5.30
CA GLY A 415 5.51 16.50 -5.75
C GLY A 415 4.54 16.33 -4.58
N SER A 416 4.75 15.32 -3.73
CA SER A 416 3.97 15.12 -2.51
C SER A 416 4.09 16.28 -1.50
N PHE A 417 5.23 16.98 -1.48
CA PHE A 417 5.42 18.19 -0.68
C PHE A 417 4.59 19.37 -1.21
N MET A 418 4.66 19.66 -2.51
CA MET A 418 3.88 20.72 -3.13
C MET A 418 2.38 20.43 -3.05
N GLU A 419 1.97 19.18 -3.26
CA GLU A 419 0.59 18.72 -3.05
C GLU A 419 0.16 18.81 -1.59
N GLY A 420 1.03 18.56 -0.62
CA GLY A 420 0.72 18.73 0.80
C GLY A 420 0.57 20.19 1.22
N LEU A 421 1.40 21.09 0.68
CA LEU A 421 1.42 22.50 1.03
C LEU A 421 0.28 23.26 0.32
N PHE A 422 0.09 23.03 -0.98
CA PHE A 422 -1.07 23.55 -1.71
C PHE A 422 -2.36 22.84 -1.33
N GLY A 423 -2.33 21.54 -1.06
CA GLY A 423 -3.49 20.78 -0.62
C GLY A 423 -4.02 21.25 0.74
N LYS A 424 -3.15 21.65 1.69
CA LYS A 424 -3.62 22.25 2.95
C LYS A 424 -4.16 23.67 2.78
N ALA A 425 -3.55 24.49 1.93
CA ALA A 425 -4.09 25.81 1.60
C ALA A 425 -5.44 25.70 0.85
N GLN A 426 -5.54 24.76 -0.08
CA GLN A 426 -6.76 24.44 -0.80
C GLN A 426 -7.81 23.85 0.15
N ASN A 427 -7.43 22.95 1.07
CA ASN A 427 -8.32 22.40 2.08
C ASN A 427 -8.83 23.48 3.06
N ALA A 428 -8.02 24.50 3.39
CA ALA A 428 -8.48 25.62 4.20
C ALA A 428 -9.48 26.51 3.44
N ILE A 429 -9.25 26.74 2.14
CA ILE A 429 -10.15 27.51 1.27
C ILE A 429 -11.44 26.72 0.99
N THR A 430 -11.35 25.41 0.70
CA THR A 430 -12.52 24.54 0.51
C THR A 430 -13.26 24.32 1.82
N SER A 431 -12.60 24.21 2.97
CA SER A 431 -13.30 24.15 4.26
C SER A 431 -14.07 25.43 4.57
N GLN A 432 -13.58 26.61 4.16
CA GLN A 432 -14.32 27.87 4.26
C GLN A 432 -15.47 27.96 3.25
N LEU A 433 -15.29 27.46 2.03
CA LEU A 433 -16.35 27.35 1.02
C LEU A 433 -17.42 26.32 1.42
N ASP A 434 -17.03 25.19 1.99
CA ASP A 434 -17.92 24.14 2.49
C ASP A 434 -18.70 24.62 3.71
N TYR A 435 -18.04 25.40 4.59
CA TYR A 435 -18.71 26.13 5.67
C TYR A 435 -19.74 27.14 5.13
N ALA A 436 -19.40 27.87 4.06
CA ALA A 436 -20.26 28.90 3.49
C ALA A 436 -21.39 28.37 2.58
N THR A 437 -21.26 27.16 2.01
CA THR A 437 -22.17 26.68 0.95
C THR A 437 -23.11 25.56 1.39
N GLY A 438 -23.03 25.03 2.62
CA GLY A 438 -23.97 24.00 3.08
C GLY A 438 -23.53 23.07 4.22
N GLY A 439 -22.37 23.34 4.84
CA GLY A 439 -21.96 22.74 6.10
C GLY A 439 -21.12 21.46 6.00
N TYR A 440 -20.35 21.21 7.06
CA TYR A 440 -19.40 20.10 7.22
C TYR A 440 -20.03 18.71 6.97
N TYR A 441 -21.30 18.51 7.38
CA TYR A 441 -22.02 17.26 7.15
C TYR A 441 -22.16 16.93 5.65
N ARG A 442 -22.48 17.94 4.82
CA ARG A 442 -22.62 17.74 3.37
C ARG A 442 -21.27 17.39 2.74
N GLY A 443 -20.22 18.13 3.08
CA GLY A 443 -18.87 17.87 2.60
C GLY A 443 -18.41 16.44 2.91
N ASN A 444 -18.72 15.94 4.10
CA ASN A 444 -18.41 14.56 4.48
C ASN A 444 -19.23 13.53 3.68
N VAL A 445 -20.52 13.76 3.45
CA VAL A 445 -21.35 12.83 2.66
C VAL A 445 -20.92 12.85 1.18
N GLU A 446 -20.70 14.02 0.59
CA GLU A 446 -20.32 14.19 -0.82
C GLU A 446 -18.93 13.65 -1.13
N LYS A 447 -17.96 13.83 -0.22
CA LYS A 447 -16.61 13.26 -0.38
C LYS A 447 -16.66 11.73 -0.44
N ASN A 448 -17.53 11.14 0.38
CA ASN A 448 -17.65 9.70 0.59
C ASN A 448 -18.70 9.01 -0.29
N GLN A 449 -19.45 9.75 -1.13
CA GLN A 449 -20.50 9.17 -1.99
C GLN A 449 -19.95 8.30 -3.13
N PHE A 450 -18.64 8.34 -3.39
CA PHE A 450 -17.96 7.56 -4.43
C PHE A 450 -16.83 6.68 -3.88
N GLU A 451 -16.57 6.75 -2.56
CA GLU A 451 -15.59 5.88 -1.91
C GLU A 451 -16.28 4.58 -1.49
N PRO A 452 -15.75 3.39 -1.79
CA PRO A 452 -16.40 2.15 -1.41
C PRO A 452 -16.27 1.95 0.10
N LEU A 453 -17.29 2.32 0.88
CA LEU A 453 -17.24 2.24 2.33
C LEU A 453 -17.95 0.98 2.82
N GLY A 454 -17.33 0.24 3.73
CA GLY A 454 -17.85 -0.99 4.33
C GLY A 454 -16.75 -2.02 4.51
N VAL A 455 -17.17 -3.27 4.71
CA VAL A 455 -16.28 -4.40 4.95
C VAL A 455 -16.40 -5.37 3.78
N PHE A 456 -15.26 -5.87 3.31
CA PHE A 456 -15.17 -6.74 2.15
C PHE A 456 -14.34 -7.97 2.47
N PHE A 457 -14.75 -9.13 1.93
CA PHE A 457 -13.84 -10.24 1.80
C PHE A 457 -12.96 -10.06 0.55
N ASP A 458 -11.67 -10.17 0.74
CA ASP A 458 -10.65 -10.23 -0.31
C ASP A 458 -9.84 -11.52 -0.17
N ARG A 459 -9.18 -11.96 -1.26
CA ARG A 459 -8.25 -13.09 -1.28
C ARG A 459 -8.76 -14.38 -0.64
N ILE A 460 -10.03 -14.75 -0.90
CA ILE A 460 -10.57 -16.02 -0.41
C ILE A 460 -9.93 -17.18 -1.15
N LYS A 461 -9.25 -18.06 -0.43
CA LYS A 461 -8.62 -19.25 -1.00
C LYS A 461 -8.54 -20.37 0.03
N PRO A 462 -8.70 -21.64 -0.40
CA PRO A 462 -8.29 -22.74 0.45
C PRO A 462 -6.76 -22.70 0.66
N ALA A 463 -6.29 -23.21 1.79
CA ALA A 463 -4.86 -23.30 2.09
C ALA A 463 -4.11 -24.20 1.09
N GLN A 464 -4.81 -25.20 0.53
CA GLN A 464 -4.31 -26.16 -0.43
C GLN A 464 -5.36 -26.41 -1.54
N PRO A 465 -4.95 -26.84 -2.74
CA PRO A 465 -5.90 -27.10 -3.82
C PRO A 465 -6.80 -28.32 -3.56
N ARG A 466 -6.35 -29.26 -2.72
CA ARG A 466 -7.07 -30.47 -2.31
C ARG A 466 -6.75 -30.77 -0.86
N PHE A 467 -7.69 -31.42 -0.18
CA PHE A 467 -7.52 -31.94 1.17
C PHE A 467 -7.83 -33.44 1.21
N TYR A 468 -7.55 -34.12 2.31
CA TYR A 468 -7.97 -35.49 2.62
C TYR A 468 -8.99 -35.55 3.77
N THR A 469 -9.76 -36.63 3.85
CA THR A 469 -10.77 -36.80 4.91
C THR A 469 -10.17 -36.86 6.32
N ASP A 470 -8.90 -37.25 6.47
CA ASP A 470 -8.18 -37.37 7.74
C ASP A 470 -7.35 -36.13 8.11
N GLU A 471 -7.36 -35.08 7.29
CA GLU A 471 -6.65 -33.83 7.55
C GLU A 471 -7.61 -32.64 7.76
N PRO A 472 -7.17 -31.59 8.47
CA PRO A 472 -7.98 -30.40 8.65
C PRO A 472 -8.09 -29.58 7.35
N VAL A 473 -9.27 -29.02 7.11
CA VAL A 473 -9.55 -28.20 5.92
C VAL A 473 -9.59 -26.73 6.28
N THR A 474 -8.59 -25.99 5.81
CA THR A 474 -8.39 -24.58 6.11
C THR A 474 -8.73 -23.68 4.91
N VAL A 475 -9.54 -22.66 5.15
CA VAL A 475 -9.85 -21.59 4.20
C VAL A 475 -9.42 -20.25 4.79
N TRP A 476 -8.65 -19.49 4.00
CA TRP A 476 -8.18 -18.16 4.33
C TRP A 476 -8.98 -17.11 3.59
N ALA A 477 -9.18 -15.96 4.23
CA ALA A 477 -9.68 -14.74 3.60
C ALA A 477 -9.09 -13.51 4.29
N THR A 478 -8.96 -12.41 3.57
CA THR A 478 -8.62 -11.13 4.15
C THR A 478 -9.90 -10.29 4.25
N ILE A 479 -10.19 -9.76 5.43
CA ILE A 479 -11.22 -8.75 5.62
C ILE A 479 -10.58 -7.36 5.43
N LYS A 480 -11.12 -6.58 4.49
CA LYS A 480 -10.72 -5.18 4.28
C LYS A 480 -11.83 -4.24 4.71
N SER A 481 -11.46 -3.13 5.31
CA SER A 481 -12.42 -2.14 5.80
C SER A 481 -12.15 -0.75 5.26
N ARG A 482 -13.22 -0.02 4.95
CA ARG A 482 -13.22 1.41 4.67
C ARG A 482 -14.40 2.05 5.39
N THR A 483 -14.12 2.82 6.43
CA THR A 483 -15.16 3.41 7.29
C THR A 483 -15.14 4.93 7.16
N LEU A 484 -16.25 5.61 7.47
CA LEU A 484 -16.29 7.07 7.46
C LEU A 484 -15.46 7.69 8.60
N SER A 485 -15.56 7.09 9.80
CA SER A 485 -15.09 7.68 11.04
C SER A 485 -15.11 6.66 12.18
N ASP A 486 -16.22 5.92 12.32
CA ASP A 486 -16.40 4.92 13.38
C ASP A 486 -15.64 3.62 13.06
N PRO A 487 -14.95 3.01 14.05
CA PRO A 487 -14.42 1.66 13.90
C PRO A 487 -15.56 0.69 13.60
N VAL A 488 -15.32 -0.22 12.66
CA VAL A 488 -16.29 -1.25 12.31
C VAL A 488 -15.94 -2.53 13.05
N PHE A 489 -16.91 -3.08 13.75
CA PHE A 489 -16.78 -4.30 14.51
C PHE A 489 -17.24 -5.48 13.68
N VAL A 490 -16.34 -6.42 13.44
CA VAL A 490 -16.57 -7.59 12.60
C VAL A 490 -16.64 -8.82 13.49
N ASN A 491 -17.81 -9.47 13.47
CA ASN A 491 -17.99 -10.81 14.00
C ASN A 491 -17.87 -11.81 12.84
N PHE A 492 -16.73 -12.49 12.79
CA PHE A 492 -16.41 -13.46 11.75
C PHE A 492 -16.77 -14.88 12.20
N THR A 493 -17.41 -15.63 11.31
CA THR A 493 -17.72 -17.06 11.49
C THR A 493 -17.71 -17.74 10.12
N CYS A 494 -17.77 -19.07 10.12
CA CYS A 494 -17.83 -19.85 8.90
C CYS A 494 -18.76 -21.06 9.04
N PHE A 495 -19.31 -21.46 7.90
CA PHE A 495 -20.24 -22.57 7.79
C PHE A 495 -19.77 -23.51 6.69
N ARG A 496 -19.98 -24.81 6.90
CA ARG A 496 -19.98 -25.79 5.81
C ARG A 496 -21.41 -26.07 5.38
N VAL A 497 -21.62 -26.28 4.09
CA VAL A 497 -22.92 -26.67 3.53
C VAL A 497 -23.00 -28.18 3.46
N GLY A 498 -23.93 -28.78 4.21
CA GLY A 498 -24.20 -30.22 4.18
C GLY A 498 -24.89 -30.64 2.88
N LYS A 499 -24.97 -31.97 2.65
CA LYS A 499 -25.66 -32.56 1.48
C LYS A 499 -27.14 -32.15 1.39
N ASP A 500 -27.76 -31.85 2.52
CA ASP A 500 -29.14 -31.37 2.64
C ASP A 500 -29.26 -29.85 2.50
N SER A 501 -28.21 -29.17 2.03
CA SER A 501 -28.09 -27.70 1.99
C SER A 501 -28.18 -27.02 3.36
N LYS A 502 -28.12 -27.78 4.46
CA LYS A 502 -28.10 -27.17 5.80
C LYS A 502 -26.73 -26.57 6.08
N ARG A 503 -26.75 -25.38 6.65
CA ARG A 503 -25.55 -24.69 7.13
C ARG A 503 -25.17 -25.28 8.48
N ILE A 504 -23.95 -25.78 8.58
CA ILE A 504 -23.37 -26.29 9.82
C ILE A 504 -22.24 -25.33 10.20
N GLU A 505 -22.42 -24.61 11.30
CA GLU A 505 -21.42 -23.67 11.82
C GLU A 505 -20.19 -24.41 12.34
N ALA A 506 -19.01 -23.79 12.23
CA ALA A 506 -17.79 -24.31 12.81
C ALA A 506 -17.94 -24.47 14.35
N ASP A 507 -17.64 -25.66 14.86
CA ASP A 507 -17.77 -25.99 16.28
C ASP A 507 -16.55 -25.52 17.07
N ILE A 508 -16.51 -24.21 17.32
CA ILE A 508 -15.46 -23.56 18.13
C ILE A 508 -15.63 -23.77 19.64
N LYS A 509 -16.79 -24.27 20.09
CA LYS A 509 -17.13 -24.44 21.52
C LYS A 509 -16.80 -25.84 22.04
N ASN A 510 -16.43 -26.77 21.16
CA ASN A 510 -16.00 -28.10 21.58
C ASN A 510 -14.78 -28.02 22.50
N LEU A 511 -14.86 -28.67 23.66
CA LEU A 511 -13.75 -28.73 24.61
C LEU A 511 -12.65 -29.70 24.16
N ASN A 512 -12.95 -30.64 23.26
CA ASN A 512 -11.96 -31.57 22.74
C ASN A 512 -11.20 -30.93 21.57
N ALA A 513 -9.92 -30.60 21.78
CA ALA A 513 -9.04 -30.00 20.76
C ALA A 513 -8.93 -30.84 19.48
N GLU A 514 -9.10 -32.17 19.54
CA GLU A 514 -9.06 -33.05 18.36
C GLU A 514 -10.31 -32.97 17.48
N VAL A 515 -11.40 -32.41 18.02
CA VAL A 515 -12.70 -32.28 17.31
C VAL A 515 -13.07 -30.82 17.12
N ARG A 516 -12.44 -29.90 17.86
CA ARG A 516 -12.70 -28.46 17.80
C ARG A 516 -12.31 -27.89 16.44
N ASP A 517 -13.22 -27.13 15.83
CA ASP A 517 -12.88 -26.31 14.66
C ASP A 517 -12.16 -25.05 15.11
N SER A 518 -11.31 -24.49 14.25
CA SER A 518 -10.63 -23.23 14.52
C SER A 518 -11.20 -22.13 13.63
N VAL A 519 -11.54 -21.00 14.24
CA VAL A 519 -11.88 -19.76 13.54
C VAL A 519 -10.92 -18.71 14.08
N ILE A 520 -10.16 -18.05 13.21
CA ILE A 520 -9.21 -17.02 13.61
C ILE A 520 -9.60 -15.71 12.92
N PRO A 521 -9.78 -14.61 13.67
CA PRO A 521 -9.95 -14.59 15.13
C PRO A 521 -11.30 -15.24 15.54
N ASP A 522 -11.32 -15.91 16.70
CA ASP A 522 -12.50 -16.55 17.28
C ASP A 522 -13.39 -15.59 18.09
N ILE A 523 -12.84 -14.42 18.40
CA ILE A 523 -13.55 -13.29 18.98
C ILE A 523 -13.80 -12.21 17.93
N PRO A 524 -14.92 -11.48 18.05
CA PRO A 524 -15.14 -10.30 17.24
C PRO A 524 -14.00 -9.28 17.36
N PHE A 525 -13.76 -8.53 16.29
CA PHE A 525 -12.64 -7.60 16.22
C PHE A 525 -13.00 -6.31 15.50
N THR A 526 -12.31 -5.23 15.84
CA THR A 526 -12.42 -3.94 15.16
C THR A 526 -11.50 -3.89 13.95
N VAL A 527 -11.97 -3.23 12.90
CA VAL A 527 -11.17 -2.83 11.74
C VAL A 527 -11.35 -1.32 11.50
N TYR A 528 -10.23 -0.64 11.27
CA TYR A 528 -10.19 0.78 10.94
C TYR A 528 -10.16 1.00 9.43
N THR A 529 -10.33 2.25 9.01
CA THR A 529 -10.27 2.63 7.60
C THR A 529 -8.92 2.27 6.99
N LEU A 530 -8.93 1.52 5.89
CA LEU A 530 -7.77 0.98 5.16
C LEU A 530 -7.00 -0.12 5.91
N GLU A 531 -7.54 -0.64 7.01
CA GLU A 531 -6.98 -1.82 7.66
C GLU A 531 -7.38 -3.11 6.93
N GLU A 532 -6.45 -4.06 6.92
CA GLU A 532 -6.66 -5.42 6.44
C GLU A 532 -6.44 -6.37 7.62
N LYS A 533 -7.36 -7.32 7.82
CA LYS A 533 -7.25 -8.35 8.85
C LYS A 533 -7.46 -9.71 8.23
N ASP A 534 -6.48 -10.59 8.36
CA ASP A 534 -6.59 -11.95 7.86
C ASP A 534 -7.48 -12.77 8.79
N THR A 535 -8.25 -13.65 8.16
CA THR A 535 -9.20 -14.55 8.81
C THR A 535 -8.99 -15.95 8.28
N GLU A 536 -9.13 -16.92 9.18
CA GLU A 536 -8.95 -18.33 8.90
C GLU A 536 -10.15 -19.10 9.43
N CYS A 537 -10.61 -20.06 8.66
CA CYS A 537 -11.57 -21.05 9.11
C CYS A 537 -11.02 -22.44 8.82
N THR A 538 -10.81 -23.23 9.87
CA THR A 538 -10.28 -24.59 9.80
C THR A 538 -11.28 -25.57 10.38
N PHE A 539 -11.80 -26.44 9.51
CA PHE A 539 -12.62 -27.58 9.90
C PHE A 539 -11.72 -28.77 10.25
N ASN A 540 -11.90 -29.35 11.43
CA ASN A 540 -11.07 -30.47 11.87
C ASN A 540 -11.27 -31.73 11.00
N LYS A 541 -10.35 -32.68 11.10
CA LYS A 541 -10.37 -33.93 10.34
C LYS A 541 -11.69 -34.69 10.51
N ASN A 542 -12.05 -35.47 9.50
CA ASN A 542 -13.27 -36.29 9.41
C ASN A 542 -14.60 -35.53 9.41
N LYS A 543 -14.61 -34.19 9.42
CA LYS A 543 -15.85 -33.39 9.36
C LYS A 543 -16.34 -33.16 7.95
N LEU A 544 -15.43 -33.08 6.98
CA LEU A 544 -15.76 -32.97 5.56
C LEU A 544 -15.67 -34.34 4.91
N GLN A 545 -16.69 -34.66 4.11
CA GLN A 545 -16.72 -35.91 3.36
C GLN A 545 -15.90 -35.76 2.09
N ALA A 546 -15.41 -36.88 1.54
CA ALA A 546 -14.78 -36.87 0.23
C ALA A 546 -15.76 -36.30 -0.84
N GLY A 547 -15.21 -35.57 -1.80
CA GLY A 547 -15.91 -34.79 -2.82
C GLY A 547 -15.76 -33.27 -2.68
N GLY A 548 -16.52 -32.55 -3.50
CA GLY A 548 -16.62 -31.09 -3.43
C GLY A 548 -17.46 -30.67 -2.22
N ASN A 549 -16.87 -29.86 -1.35
CA ASN A 549 -17.54 -29.26 -0.19
C ASN A 549 -17.64 -27.76 -0.42
N SER A 550 -18.70 -27.15 0.09
CA SER A 550 -18.84 -25.70 0.03
C SER A 550 -18.76 -25.07 1.41
N ILE A 551 -17.88 -24.07 1.50
CA ILE A 551 -17.61 -23.31 2.72
C ILE A 551 -18.12 -21.88 2.52
N ILE A 552 -18.92 -21.40 3.46
CA ILE A 552 -19.45 -20.03 3.49
C ILE A 552 -18.71 -19.29 4.59
N LEU A 553 -17.97 -18.26 4.21
CA LEU A 553 -17.39 -17.29 5.13
C LEU A 553 -18.42 -16.20 5.41
N SER A 554 -18.58 -15.81 6.67
CA SER A 554 -19.61 -14.89 7.13
C SER A 554 -19.02 -13.84 8.07
N ALA A 555 -19.27 -12.57 7.77
CA ALA A 555 -18.87 -11.44 8.59
C ALA A 555 -20.10 -10.58 8.90
N THR A 556 -20.52 -10.53 10.16
CA THR A 556 -21.53 -9.56 10.61
C THR A 556 -20.84 -8.33 11.17
N TYR A 557 -21.22 -7.14 10.74
CA TYR A 557 -20.61 -5.90 11.23
C TYR A 557 -21.56 -4.73 11.34
N ASN A 558 -21.30 -3.82 12.28
CA ASN A 558 -22.06 -2.56 12.39
C ASN A 558 -21.59 -1.57 11.32
N PHE A 559 -22.52 -0.86 10.71
CA PHE A 559 -22.17 0.17 9.74
C PHE A 559 -23.09 1.39 9.84
N LEU A 560 -22.55 2.56 9.53
CA LEU A 560 -23.24 3.84 9.52
C LEU A 560 -23.35 4.37 8.09
N THR A 561 -24.58 4.54 7.60
CA THR A 561 -24.85 5.31 6.38
C THR A 561 -25.43 6.66 6.74
N SER A 562 -24.84 7.71 6.20
CA SER A 562 -25.34 9.08 6.30
C SER A 562 -25.85 9.54 4.95
N ALA A 563 -27.00 10.21 4.94
CA ALA A 563 -27.60 10.75 3.74
C ALA A 563 -28.15 12.14 3.97
N TYR A 564 -28.35 12.88 2.88
CA TYR A 564 -29.18 14.07 2.87
C TYR A 564 -29.98 14.18 1.57
N GLN A 565 -31.08 14.91 1.65
CA GLN A 565 -31.93 15.24 0.52
C GLN A 565 -32.16 16.74 0.48
N LYS A 566 -31.83 17.36 -0.66
CA LYS A 566 -32.16 18.75 -0.92
C LYS A 566 -33.61 18.85 -1.41
N PHE A 567 -34.31 19.89 -1.01
CA PHE A 567 -35.65 20.21 -1.51
C PHE A 567 -35.90 21.72 -1.38
N TYR A 568 -36.92 22.19 -2.07
CA TYR A 568 -37.26 23.60 -2.15
C TYR A 568 -38.63 23.86 -1.54
N LEU A 569 -38.74 24.98 -0.84
CA LEU A 569 -40.01 25.46 -0.28
C LEU A 569 -40.36 26.79 -0.91
N MET A 570 -41.63 26.97 -1.22
CA MET A 570 -42.17 28.23 -1.73
C MET A 570 -43.51 28.50 -1.04
N ASP A 571 -43.85 29.77 -0.90
CA ASP A 571 -45.18 30.16 -0.47
C ASP A 571 -46.27 29.60 -1.41
N ASP A 572 -47.31 28.96 -0.87
CA ASP A 572 -48.37 28.31 -1.66
C ASP A 572 -49.14 29.29 -2.56
N GLU A 573 -49.40 30.52 -2.10
CA GLU A 573 -50.11 31.51 -2.92
C GLU A 573 -49.24 31.96 -4.09
N ARG A 574 -47.95 32.17 -3.84
CA ARG A 574 -46.97 32.48 -4.88
C ARG A 574 -46.81 31.33 -5.87
N TYR A 575 -46.70 30.09 -5.39
CA TYR A 575 -46.62 28.90 -6.23
C TYR A 575 -47.83 28.80 -7.16
N ARG A 576 -49.05 28.98 -6.61
CA ARG A 576 -50.29 29.00 -7.39
C ARG A 576 -50.34 30.15 -8.40
N ALA A 577 -49.84 31.33 -8.05
CA ALA A 577 -49.76 32.47 -8.97
C ALA A 577 -48.84 32.15 -10.16
N MET A 578 -47.62 31.66 -9.89
CA MET A 578 -46.68 31.26 -10.95
C MET A 578 -47.25 30.13 -11.82
N TYR A 579 -47.92 29.15 -11.21
CA TYR A 579 -48.57 28.07 -11.94
C TYR A 579 -49.70 28.58 -12.86
N ARG A 580 -50.51 29.55 -12.41
CA ARG A 580 -51.55 30.20 -13.24
C ARG A 580 -50.96 30.98 -14.41
N GLU A 581 -49.78 31.54 -14.24
CA GLU A 581 -49.02 32.24 -15.28
C GLU A 581 -48.22 31.30 -16.19
N ASN A 582 -48.33 29.98 -15.99
CA ASN A 582 -47.57 28.96 -16.71
C ASN A 582 -46.04 29.14 -16.59
N LEU A 583 -45.58 29.63 -15.43
CA LEU A 583 -44.17 29.79 -15.08
C LEU A 583 -43.71 28.62 -14.22
N ASP A 584 -42.56 28.03 -14.56
CA ASP A 584 -41.89 27.00 -13.74
C ASP A 584 -41.08 27.69 -12.64
N PRO A 585 -41.48 27.56 -11.36
CA PRO A 585 -40.81 28.27 -10.28
C PRO A 585 -39.32 27.96 -10.18
N LEU A 586 -38.91 26.70 -10.39
CA LEU A 586 -37.49 26.34 -10.29
C LEU A 586 -36.68 26.96 -11.43
N LYS A 587 -37.26 27.08 -12.63
CA LYS A 587 -36.64 27.76 -13.76
C LYS A 587 -36.47 29.25 -13.53
N GLU A 588 -37.51 29.92 -13.05
CA GLU A 588 -37.51 31.38 -12.83
C GLU A 588 -36.49 31.81 -11.76
N PHE A 589 -36.27 30.96 -10.75
CA PHE A 589 -35.26 31.20 -9.73
C PHE A 589 -33.86 30.68 -10.08
N GLY A 590 -33.63 30.22 -11.32
CA GLY A 590 -32.31 29.77 -11.79
C GLY A 590 -31.84 28.46 -11.15
N ILE A 591 -32.75 27.66 -10.60
CA ILE A 591 -32.43 26.39 -9.95
C ILE A 591 -32.23 25.32 -11.03
N THR A 592 -30.99 24.85 -11.15
CA THR A 592 -30.59 23.85 -12.16
C THR A 592 -30.98 22.44 -11.76
N ASP A 593 -30.90 22.11 -10.48
CA ASP A 593 -31.22 20.80 -9.93
C ASP A 593 -32.71 20.73 -9.56
N ARG A 594 -33.53 20.37 -10.55
CA ARG A 594 -35.00 20.37 -10.45
C ARG A 594 -35.60 19.10 -9.84
N ASN A 595 -34.83 18.01 -9.85
CA ASN A 595 -35.20 16.74 -9.28
C ASN A 595 -34.06 16.24 -8.39
N PRO A 596 -33.79 16.94 -7.27
CA PRO A 596 -32.74 16.54 -6.36
C PRO A 596 -33.00 15.10 -5.90
N ILE A 597 -31.96 14.27 -5.96
CA ILE A 597 -31.98 12.90 -5.42
C ILE A 597 -31.22 12.85 -4.11
N ALA A 598 -31.50 11.83 -3.31
CA ALA A 598 -30.84 11.67 -2.03
C ALA A 598 -29.37 11.33 -2.29
N ILE A 599 -28.48 12.06 -1.62
CA ILE A 599 -27.05 11.79 -1.67
C ILE A 599 -26.69 11.08 -0.36
N ALA A 600 -26.20 9.85 -0.49
CA ALA A 600 -25.82 9.01 0.63
C ALA A 600 -24.37 8.57 0.49
N THR A 601 -23.69 8.40 1.63
CA THR A 601 -22.37 7.79 1.70
C THR A 601 -22.41 6.40 1.05
N ASN A 602 -21.35 6.01 0.35
CA ASN A 602 -21.33 4.79 -0.48
C ASN A 602 -21.05 3.51 0.33
N GLY A 603 -21.92 3.29 1.32
CA GLY A 603 -22.00 2.11 2.17
C GLY A 603 -22.76 0.93 1.53
N PRO A 604 -22.85 -0.21 2.23
CA PRO A 604 -23.62 -1.38 1.79
C PRO A 604 -25.13 -1.11 1.62
N VAL A 605 -25.66 -0.15 2.37
CA VAL A 605 -27.07 0.24 2.34
C VAL A 605 -27.19 1.63 1.78
N GLU A 606 -28.07 1.78 0.80
CA GLU A 606 -28.53 3.04 0.26
C GLU A 606 -29.72 3.54 1.07
N VAL A 607 -29.68 4.83 1.43
CA VAL A 607 -30.77 5.53 2.10
C VAL A 607 -31.41 6.46 1.08
N GLY A 608 -32.53 6.03 0.51
CA GLY A 608 -33.36 6.83 -0.37
C GLY A 608 -34.28 7.74 0.42
N VAL A 609 -34.49 8.96 -0.07
CA VAL A 609 -35.41 9.94 0.53
C VAL A 609 -36.35 10.45 -0.54
N GLY A 610 -37.64 10.26 -0.33
CA GLY A 610 -38.70 10.74 -1.22
C GLY A 610 -39.45 11.91 -0.58
N ILE A 611 -39.33 13.08 -1.19
CA ILE A 611 -40.16 14.26 -0.93
C ILE A 611 -40.34 15.01 -2.26
N SER A 612 -41.43 15.77 -2.41
CA SER A 612 -41.59 16.63 -3.60
C SER A 612 -40.42 17.61 -3.70
N SER A 613 -39.82 17.73 -4.90
CA SER A 613 -38.67 18.61 -5.12
C SER A 613 -38.98 20.06 -4.76
N LEU A 614 -40.20 20.51 -5.07
CA LEU A 614 -40.77 21.78 -4.63
C LEU A 614 -42.03 21.50 -3.81
N THR A 615 -42.07 22.00 -2.58
CA THR A 615 -43.22 21.86 -1.67
C THR A 615 -43.82 23.23 -1.39
N PRO A 616 -45.08 23.49 -1.78
CA PRO A 616 -45.77 24.73 -1.42
C PRO A 616 -46.11 24.72 0.08
N VAL A 617 -45.83 25.85 0.74
CA VAL A 617 -46.02 26.02 2.19
C VAL A 617 -47.07 27.10 2.43
N SER A 618 -48.11 26.77 3.18
CA SER A 618 -49.14 27.72 3.63
C SER A 618 -49.31 27.62 5.14
N ALA A 619 -49.95 28.63 5.75
CA ALA A 619 -50.24 28.61 7.19
C ALA A 619 -51.25 27.50 7.59
N LYS A 620 -52.04 27.03 6.63
CA LYS A 620 -53.01 25.94 6.78
C LYS A 620 -53.00 25.09 5.51
N MET A 621 -52.16 24.05 5.49
CA MET A 621 -52.19 23.08 4.39
C MET A 621 -53.37 22.13 4.58
N SER A 622 -54.09 21.84 3.49
CA SER A 622 -55.18 20.87 3.51
C SER A 622 -54.66 19.44 3.67
N VAL A 623 -53.46 19.18 3.18
CA VAL A 623 -52.78 17.87 3.22
C VAL A 623 -51.30 18.10 3.47
N ASP A 624 -50.80 17.60 4.60
CA ASP A 624 -49.37 17.60 4.94
C ASP A 624 -48.60 16.67 3.98
N PRO A 625 -47.46 17.07 3.38
CA PRO A 625 -46.73 16.20 2.48
C PRO A 625 -46.09 15.02 3.23
N TYR A 626 -45.82 13.94 2.50
CA TYR A 626 -45.11 12.77 3.03
C TYR A 626 -43.61 12.89 2.79
N LEU A 627 -42.86 12.45 3.81
CA LEU A 627 -41.46 12.07 3.72
C LEU A 627 -41.38 10.55 3.65
N PHE A 628 -40.86 10.01 2.56
CA PHE A 628 -40.55 8.60 2.40
C PHE A 628 -39.06 8.37 2.65
N ILE A 629 -38.74 7.33 3.41
CA ILE A 629 -37.36 6.95 3.71
C ILE A 629 -37.23 5.48 3.38
N THR A 630 -36.40 5.17 2.40
CA THR A 630 -36.21 3.81 1.92
C THR A 630 -34.80 3.33 2.26
N LEU A 631 -34.71 2.18 2.92
CA LEU A 631 -33.44 1.46 3.11
C LEU A 631 -33.38 0.33 2.08
N THR A 632 -32.41 0.41 1.19
CA THR A 632 -32.19 -0.57 0.11
C THR A 632 -30.77 -1.09 0.17
N ASN A 633 -30.58 -2.39 -0.05
CA ASN A 633 -29.25 -2.95 -0.22
C ASN A 633 -28.67 -2.49 -1.57
N ARG A 634 -27.55 -1.76 -1.55
CA ARG A 634 -27.06 -1.02 -2.73
C ARG A 634 -26.68 -1.95 -3.89
N GLY A 635 -26.26 -3.18 -3.60
CA GLY A 635 -25.96 -4.25 -4.57
C GLY A 635 -24.71 -4.00 -5.44
N LYS A 636 -24.49 -2.79 -5.95
CA LYS A 636 -23.33 -2.41 -6.76
C LYS A 636 -22.63 -1.17 -6.21
N ILE A 637 -21.32 -1.16 -6.32
CA ILE A 637 -20.46 -0.03 -5.96
C ILE A 637 -20.08 0.65 -7.26
N THR A 638 -20.35 1.94 -7.40
CA THR A 638 -19.95 2.72 -8.58
C THR A 638 -18.94 3.80 -8.20
N ASP A 639 -18.00 4.06 -9.09
CA ASP A 639 -17.11 5.21 -8.98
C ASP A 639 -17.78 6.51 -9.48
N LYS A 640 -17.04 7.62 -9.50
CA LYS A 640 -17.49 8.93 -10.01
C LYS A 640 -17.96 8.89 -11.46
N GLN A 641 -17.52 7.91 -12.25
CA GLN A 641 -17.85 7.72 -13.65
C GLN A 641 -19.01 6.74 -13.84
N GLY A 642 -19.58 6.19 -12.76
CA GLY A 642 -20.64 5.20 -12.80
C GLY A 642 -20.14 3.79 -13.14
N LYS A 643 -18.82 3.55 -13.17
CA LYS A 643 -18.26 2.22 -13.46
C LYS A 643 -18.36 1.34 -12.21
N PRO A 644 -18.78 0.06 -12.35
CA PRO A 644 -18.84 -0.85 -11.22
C PRO A 644 -17.41 -1.14 -10.70
N TYR A 645 -17.21 -0.87 -9.41
CA TYR A 645 -15.98 -1.18 -8.66
C TYR A 645 -16.09 -2.50 -7.90
N GLY A 646 -17.32 -2.91 -7.55
CA GLY A 646 -17.60 -4.15 -6.83
C GLY A 646 -19.09 -4.34 -6.58
N GLU A 647 -19.46 -5.43 -5.90
CA GLU A 647 -20.84 -5.73 -5.53
C GLU A 647 -20.96 -5.96 -4.02
N TRP A 648 -22.05 -5.47 -3.44
CA TRP A 648 -22.44 -5.77 -2.07
C TRP A 648 -23.31 -7.03 -2.08
N THR A 649 -22.77 -8.14 -1.56
CA THR A 649 -23.46 -9.45 -1.58
C THR A 649 -24.13 -9.80 -0.25
N GLY A 650 -24.18 -8.86 0.69
CA GLY A 650 -24.71 -9.11 2.04
C GLY A 650 -26.18 -8.76 2.20
N LYS A 651 -26.64 -8.63 3.45
CA LYS A 651 -28.00 -8.24 3.83
C LYS A 651 -28.04 -7.50 5.17
N ILE A 652 -29.07 -6.67 5.37
CA ILE A 652 -29.29 -5.96 6.63
C ILE A 652 -29.93 -6.93 7.62
N LYS A 653 -29.20 -7.30 8.67
CA LYS A 653 -29.65 -8.22 9.73
C LYS A 653 -30.51 -7.50 10.78
N GLN A 654 -30.16 -6.26 11.10
CA GLN A 654 -30.84 -5.46 12.11
C GLN A 654 -30.63 -3.97 11.87
N ILE A 655 -31.68 -3.17 12.01
CA ILE A 655 -31.59 -1.70 12.08
C ILE A 655 -31.37 -1.36 13.55
N ASN A 656 -30.29 -0.65 13.87
CA ASN A 656 -29.95 -0.22 15.23
C ASN A 656 -30.36 1.24 15.48
N GLU A 657 -30.36 2.07 14.44
CA GLU A 657 -30.78 3.46 14.50
C GLU A 657 -31.26 3.88 13.11
N LEU A 658 -32.37 4.62 13.04
CA LEU A 658 -32.75 5.41 11.88
C LEU A 658 -33.25 6.77 12.38
N ALA A 659 -32.45 7.81 12.19
CA ALA A 659 -32.77 9.16 12.62
C ALA A 659 -32.93 10.10 11.43
N ILE A 660 -33.94 10.97 11.51
CA ILE A 660 -34.27 12.03 10.56
C ILE A 660 -34.00 13.34 11.29
N VAL A 661 -33.25 14.23 10.67
CA VAL A 661 -32.92 15.53 11.23
C VAL A 661 -33.40 16.60 10.25
N LEU A 662 -34.41 17.34 10.67
CA LEU A 662 -35.17 18.30 9.87
C LEU A 662 -34.76 19.74 10.17
N PRO A 663 -34.73 20.62 9.17
CA PRO A 663 -34.40 22.01 9.39
C PRO A 663 -35.50 22.72 10.17
N LYS A 664 -35.16 23.87 10.75
CA LYS A 664 -36.07 24.70 11.56
C LYS A 664 -37.36 25.02 10.79
N GLY A 665 -38.49 24.97 11.48
CA GLY A 665 -39.82 25.21 10.89
C GLY A 665 -40.44 23.98 10.22
N ILE A 666 -39.77 22.82 10.26
CA ILE A 666 -40.30 21.56 9.72
C ILE A 666 -40.28 20.51 10.82
N THR A 667 -41.42 19.85 11.03
CA THR A 667 -41.58 18.82 12.06
C THR A 667 -42.25 17.58 11.47
N VAL A 668 -41.94 16.42 12.02
CA VAL A 668 -42.70 15.19 11.75
C VAL A 668 -43.91 15.15 12.69
N ASP A 669 -45.03 14.58 12.27
CA ASP A 669 -46.06 14.09 13.21
C ASP A 669 -45.75 12.63 13.61
N PRO A 670 -45.20 12.38 14.82
CA PRO A 670 -44.83 11.04 15.28
C PRO A 670 -45.93 9.99 15.15
N LYS A 671 -47.19 10.43 15.27
CA LYS A 671 -48.36 9.54 15.24
C LYS A 671 -48.76 9.13 13.83
N GLN A 672 -48.31 9.87 12.82
CA GLN A 672 -48.62 9.64 11.41
C GLN A 672 -47.43 9.04 10.64
N CYS A 673 -46.48 8.45 11.36
CA CYS A 673 -45.42 7.65 10.76
C CYS A 673 -45.86 6.18 10.66
N ASN A 674 -45.74 5.61 9.46
CA ASN A 674 -46.05 4.22 9.16
C ASN A 674 -44.83 3.55 8.50
N PRO A 675 -44.63 2.24 8.68
CA PRO A 675 -45.39 1.35 9.56
C PRO A 675 -45.01 1.47 11.06
N ILE A 676 -43.91 2.15 11.35
CA ILE A 676 -43.36 2.30 12.70
C ILE A 676 -43.32 3.78 13.10
N LYS A 677 -43.54 4.05 14.37
CA LYS A 677 -43.54 5.41 14.94
C LYS A 677 -42.11 5.94 15.12
N PHE A 678 -41.99 7.26 15.06
CA PHE A 678 -40.75 7.96 15.36
C PHE A 678 -40.91 8.72 16.68
N ASP A 679 -39.89 8.66 17.53
CA ASP A 679 -39.80 9.46 18.75
C ASP A 679 -38.92 10.70 18.51
N THR A 680 -39.00 11.70 19.39
CA THR A 680 -38.08 12.83 19.36
C THR A 680 -36.64 12.35 19.54
N TYR A 681 -35.70 12.97 18.83
CA TYR A 681 -34.28 12.61 18.86
C TYR A 681 -33.46 13.87 19.07
N GLU A 682 -32.88 13.99 20.25
CA GLU A 682 -32.01 15.09 20.63
C GLU A 682 -30.54 14.74 20.40
N ARG A 683 -29.68 15.76 20.45
CA ARG A 683 -28.22 15.57 20.36
C ARG A 683 -27.69 14.57 21.40
N LYS A 684 -28.22 14.61 22.63
CA LYS A 684 -27.84 13.67 23.69
C LYS A 684 -28.16 12.22 23.33
N ASP A 685 -29.28 11.99 22.64
CA ASP A 685 -29.68 10.65 22.18
C ASP A 685 -28.75 10.17 21.06
N CYS A 686 -28.34 11.09 20.18
CA CYS A 686 -27.34 10.82 19.15
C CYS A 686 -25.99 10.43 19.74
N SER A 687 -25.49 11.19 20.72
CA SER A 687 -24.23 10.87 21.38
C SER A 687 -24.32 9.58 22.18
N ALA A 688 -25.43 9.34 22.88
CA ALA A 688 -25.67 8.09 23.61
C ALA A 688 -25.73 6.88 22.67
N SER A 689 -26.39 7.00 21.52
CA SER A 689 -26.42 5.97 20.48
C SER A 689 -25.01 5.65 19.96
N CYS A 690 -24.21 6.68 19.64
CA CYS A 690 -22.82 6.54 19.22
C CYS A 690 -21.96 5.82 20.28
N VAL A 691 -22.03 6.29 21.54
CA VAL A 691 -21.30 5.70 22.67
C VAL A 691 -21.76 4.26 22.94
N SER A 692 -23.07 3.97 22.84
CA SER A 692 -23.60 2.61 23.09
C SER A 692 -23.02 1.57 22.14
N VAL A 693 -22.82 1.95 20.87
CA VAL A 693 -22.17 1.09 19.88
C VAL A 693 -20.72 0.86 20.28
N CYS A 694 -19.99 1.92 20.60
CA CYS A 694 -18.60 1.81 21.08
C CYS A 694 -18.46 0.95 22.35
N VAL A 695 -19.30 1.16 23.37
CA VAL A 695 -19.24 0.40 24.63
C VAL A 695 -19.60 -1.06 24.42
N LYS A 696 -20.68 -1.35 23.67
CA LYS A 696 -21.06 -2.74 23.35
C LYS A 696 -19.95 -3.45 22.57
N THR A 697 -19.31 -2.75 21.65
CA THR A 697 -18.19 -3.24 20.85
C THR A 697 -16.95 -3.50 21.71
N CYS A 698 -16.48 -2.52 22.48
CA CYS A 698 -15.28 -2.70 23.29
C CYS A 698 -15.49 -3.66 24.47
N GLY A 699 -16.75 -3.85 24.90
CA GLY A 699 -17.12 -4.79 25.96
C GLY A 699 -16.98 -6.26 25.59
N SER A 700 -16.91 -6.62 24.29
CA SER A 700 -16.71 -8.02 23.89
C SER A 700 -15.27 -8.49 24.04
N TYR A 701 -14.32 -7.58 24.18
CA TYR A 701 -12.93 -7.92 24.40
C TYR A 701 -12.66 -8.28 25.86
N PRO A 702 -11.71 -9.20 26.14
CA PRO A 702 -11.25 -9.48 27.50
C PRO A 702 -10.81 -8.18 28.20
N ASP A 703 -11.17 -8.04 29.48
CA ASP A 703 -10.98 -6.81 30.27
C ASP A 703 -9.53 -6.27 30.23
N ASP A 704 -8.54 -7.15 30.18
CA ASP A 704 -7.12 -6.81 30.22
C ASP A 704 -6.43 -6.78 28.84
N SER A 705 -7.16 -6.99 27.74
CA SER A 705 -6.56 -7.07 26.40
C SER A 705 -6.11 -5.69 25.88
N GLU A 706 -4.98 -5.66 25.17
CA GLU A 706 -4.49 -4.48 24.46
C GLU A 706 -5.52 -4.01 23.42
N ASP A 707 -6.20 -4.95 22.75
CA ASP A 707 -7.30 -4.66 21.82
C ASP A 707 -8.46 -3.91 22.49
N LYS A 708 -8.83 -4.25 23.73
CA LYS A 708 -9.85 -3.51 24.48
C LYS A 708 -9.41 -2.08 24.74
N LYS A 709 -8.16 -1.88 25.15
CA LYS A 709 -7.60 -0.53 25.38
C LYS A 709 -7.56 0.28 24.09
N MET A 710 -7.08 -0.31 23.00
CA MET A 710 -7.08 0.31 21.67
C MET A 710 -8.51 0.65 21.20
N CYS A 711 -9.48 -0.24 21.42
CA CYS A 711 -10.88 0.00 21.12
C CYS A 711 -11.43 1.17 21.95
N ILE A 712 -11.21 1.16 23.27
CA ILE A 712 -11.65 2.22 24.21
C ILE A 712 -11.03 3.57 23.82
N ASP A 713 -9.74 3.59 23.51
CA ASP A 713 -9.01 4.80 23.13
C ASP A 713 -9.43 5.33 21.76
N ALA A 714 -9.67 4.45 20.78
CA ALA A 714 -10.18 4.84 19.47
C ALA A 714 -11.61 5.37 19.53
N CYS A 715 -12.44 4.79 20.39
CA CYS A 715 -13.75 5.33 20.72
C CYS A 715 -13.68 6.57 21.65
N ASP A 716 -12.49 6.97 22.11
CA ASP A 716 -12.23 8.06 23.04
C ASP A 716 -13.03 7.96 24.36
N LEU A 717 -13.37 6.73 24.77
CA LEU A 717 -14.18 6.46 25.97
C LEU A 717 -13.44 6.81 27.28
N SER A 718 -12.12 6.92 27.23
CA SER A 718 -11.27 7.31 28.37
C SER A 718 -11.33 8.80 28.69
N LYS A 719 -11.85 9.64 27.78
CA LYS A 719 -12.07 11.07 28.04
C LYS A 719 -13.51 11.32 28.44
N PRO A 720 -13.77 12.20 29.44
CA PRO A 720 -15.12 12.58 29.81
C PRO A 720 -15.76 13.31 28.63
N LYS A 721 -16.61 12.59 27.90
CA LYS A 721 -17.24 12.92 26.60
C LYS A 721 -16.34 12.62 25.40
N THR A 722 -16.68 11.55 24.68
CA THR A 722 -16.10 11.14 23.41
C THR A 722 -16.24 12.27 22.39
N LYS A 723 -15.19 13.09 22.24
CA LYS A 723 -15.24 14.30 21.40
C LYS A 723 -15.69 14.00 19.98
N VAL A 724 -15.34 12.83 19.45
CA VAL A 724 -15.73 12.36 18.12
C VAL A 724 -17.25 12.21 17.99
N CYS A 725 -17.91 11.45 18.88
CA CYS A 725 -19.36 11.30 18.85
C CYS A 725 -20.09 12.63 19.06
N GLU A 726 -19.58 13.49 19.94
CA GLU A 726 -20.15 14.83 20.14
C GLU A 726 -20.01 15.69 18.89
N ASP A 727 -18.84 15.71 18.26
CA ASP A 727 -18.59 16.48 17.04
C ASP A 727 -19.47 15.97 15.88
N GLU A 728 -19.60 14.66 15.69
CA GLU A 728 -20.50 14.09 14.70
C GLU A 728 -21.96 14.49 14.94
N CYS A 729 -22.43 14.38 16.18
CA CYS A 729 -23.80 14.74 16.54
C CYS A 729 -24.04 16.25 16.48
N ASN A 730 -23.06 17.07 16.88
CA ASN A 730 -23.10 18.52 16.70
C ASN A 730 -23.24 18.85 15.21
N ASN A 731 -22.43 18.23 14.35
CA ASN A 731 -22.48 18.44 12.91
C ASN A 731 -23.79 17.98 12.28
N LEU A 732 -24.36 16.86 12.75
CA LEU A 732 -25.65 16.36 12.29
C LEU A 732 -26.79 17.35 12.57
N PHE A 733 -26.77 18.01 13.74
CA PHE A 733 -27.83 18.94 14.17
C PHE A 733 -27.58 20.42 13.83
N LYS A 734 -26.36 20.81 13.44
CA LYS A 734 -26.01 22.20 13.15
C LYS A 734 -26.63 22.70 11.84
N SER A 735 -27.30 23.86 11.84
CA SER A 735 -27.81 24.47 10.60
C SER A 735 -26.72 24.93 9.66
N GLU A 736 -27.09 25.11 8.39
CA GLU A 736 -26.23 25.71 7.36
C GLU A 736 -25.75 27.11 7.74
N THR A 737 -26.60 27.89 8.41
CA THR A 737 -26.27 29.24 8.91
C THR A 737 -25.51 29.22 10.24
N GLY A 738 -25.49 28.10 10.95
CA GLY A 738 -24.93 27.99 12.31
C GLY A 738 -25.81 28.56 13.44
N ASP A 739 -26.82 29.36 13.12
CA ASP A 739 -27.64 30.10 14.11
C ASP A 739 -28.81 29.31 14.71
N SER A 740 -29.13 28.13 14.16
CA SER A 740 -30.25 27.32 14.64
C SER A 740 -29.96 25.82 14.62
N GLU A 741 -30.56 25.09 15.55
CA GLU A 741 -30.45 23.64 15.59
C GLU A 741 -31.59 22.99 14.80
N TYR A 742 -31.26 21.93 14.07
CA TYR A 742 -32.24 21.08 13.42
C TYR A 742 -33.01 20.28 14.48
N THR A 743 -34.23 19.86 14.14
CA THR A 743 -35.04 19.00 15.02
C THR A 743 -34.91 17.54 14.58
N GLY A 744 -34.53 16.66 15.49
CA GLY A 744 -34.34 15.23 15.21
C GLY A 744 -35.55 14.38 15.58
N TYR A 745 -35.75 13.29 14.83
CA TYR A 745 -36.70 12.22 15.11
C TYR A 745 -36.05 10.87 14.86
N ARG A 746 -36.21 9.88 15.75
CA ARG A 746 -35.66 8.53 15.59
C ARG A 746 -36.75 7.48 15.48
N LEU A 747 -36.54 6.49 14.64
CA LEU A 747 -37.38 5.31 14.54
C LEU A 747 -37.34 4.53 15.85
N ARG A 748 -38.50 4.07 16.34
CA ARG A 748 -38.56 3.18 17.50
C ARG A 748 -38.19 1.75 17.10
N VAL A 749 -36.93 1.38 17.32
CA VAL A 749 -36.34 0.12 16.83
C VAL A 749 -36.97 -1.10 17.53
N GLU A 750 -37.45 -0.94 18.75
CA GLU A 750 -38.12 -1.98 19.53
C GLU A 750 -39.40 -2.47 18.83
N ASP A 751 -40.13 -1.56 18.17
CA ASP A 751 -41.35 -1.91 17.44
C ASP A 751 -41.03 -2.74 16.18
N ILE A 752 -39.86 -2.55 15.56
CA ILE A 752 -39.40 -3.41 14.44
C ILE A 752 -39.15 -4.83 14.91
N GLN A 753 -38.58 -5.00 16.11
CA GLN A 753 -38.29 -6.33 16.65
C GLN A 753 -39.56 -7.13 16.89
N GLN A 754 -40.64 -6.47 17.32
CA GLN A 754 -41.96 -7.11 17.46
C GLN A 754 -42.55 -7.58 16.12
N LEU A 755 -42.20 -6.89 15.03
CA LEU A 755 -42.64 -7.27 13.69
C LEU A 755 -41.74 -8.29 12.99
N LYS A 756 -40.56 -8.63 13.54
CA LYS A 756 -39.55 -9.50 12.90
C LYS A 756 -40.08 -10.89 12.49
N ASN A 757 -41.15 -11.36 13.15
CA ASN A 757 -41.80 -12.63 12.81
C ASN A 757 -42.67 -12.55 11.54
N LYS A 758 -43.04 -11.35 11.09
CA LYS A 758 -43.70 -11.15 9.79
C LYS A 758 -42.64 -11.18 8.69
N ASP A 759 -42.87 -11.94 7.63
CA ASP A 759 -41.90 -12.10 6.53
C ASP A 759 -41.47 -10.77 5.89
N GLU A 760 -42.34 -9.76 5.93
CA GLU A 760 -42.09 -8.38 5.47
C GLU A 760 -40.99 -7.66 6.28
N TYR A 761 -40.73 -8.09 7.52
CA TYR A 761 -39.78 -7.47 8.45
C TYR A 761 -38.62 -8.40 8.83
N ARG A 762 -38.42 -9.49 8.09
CA ARG A 762 -37.17 -10.28 8.09
C ARG A 762 -36.04 -9.55 7.35
N ASP A 763 -34.83 -10.09 7.40
CA ASP A 763 -33.60 -9.47 6.85
C ASP A 763 -33.83 -8.79 5.48
N ILE A 764 -33.22 -7.62 5.28
CA ILE A 764 -33.31 -6.89 4.01
C ILE A 764 -32.17 -7.39 3.11
N ASP A 765 -32.48 -8.35 2.25
CA ASP A 765 -31.56 -8.90 1.25
C ASP A 765 -31.46 -7.99 0.00
N ARG A 766 -30.87 -8.50 -1.08
CA ARG A 766 -30.62 -7.74 -2.32
C ARG A 766 -31.90 -7.25 -2.99
N ASP A 767 -33.00 -8.01 -2.88
CA ASP A 767 -34.24 -7.78 -3.63
C ASP A 767 -35.34 -7.15 -2.76
N ARG A 768 -35.02 -6.87 -1.49
CA ARG A 768 -35.92 -6.25 -0.53
C ARG A 768 -35.47 -4.82 -0.22
N TYR A 769 -36.46 -3.97 0.02
CA TYR A 769 -36.28 -2.63 0.57
C TYR A 769 -37.29 -2.41 1.69
N ARG A 770 -37.01 -1.44 2.57
CA ARG A 770 -37.99 -1.02 3.58
C ARG A 770 -38.24 0.46 3.47
N THR A 771 -39.51 0.84 3.40
CA THR A 771 -39.93 2.24 3.34
C THR A 771 -40.67 2.63 4.60
N PHE A 772 -40.26 3.75 5.18
CA PHE A 772 -40.93 4.44 6.28
C PHE A 772 -41.51 5.74 5.74
N ALA A 773 -42.78 6.02 6.05
CA ALA A 773 -43.48 7.20 5.57
C ALA A 773 -43.96 8.03 6.75
N CYS A 774 -43.63 9.31 6.79
CA CYS A 774 -44.02 10.25 7.84
C CYS A 774 -44.65 11.51 7.24
N ARG A 775 -45.68 12.06 7.89
CA ARG A 775 -46.27 13.35 7.49
C ARG A 775 -45.43 14.51 8.06
N LEU A 776 -45.16 15.50 7.23
CA LEU A 776 -44.40 16.70 7.59
C LEU A 776 -45.33 17.90 7.82
N LYS A 777 -45.13 18.61 8.93
CA LYS A 777 -45.79 19.88 9.24
C LYS A 777 -44.81 21.02 9.07
N PHE A 778 -45.28 22.11 8.47
CA PHE A 778 -44.47 23.28 8.14
C PHE A 778 -45.01 24.50 8.88
N ASP A 779 -44.12 25.19 9.59
CA ASP A 779 -44.36 26.54 10.07
C ASP A 779 -43.90 27.54 8.99
N LYS A 780 -44.85 28.13 8.28
CA LYS A 780 -44.61 29.05 7.17
C LYS A 780 -43.58 30.13 7.50
N GLY A 781 -43.67 30.76 8.68
CA GLY A 781 -42.81 31.89 9.04
C GLY A 781 -41.35 31.48 9.21
N THR A 782 -41.12 30.31 9.81
CA THR A 782 -39.76 29.82 10.07
C THR A 782 -39.17 29.02 8.91
N ALA A 783 -40.01 28.30 8.14
CA ALA A 783 -39.56 27.44 7.06
C ALA A 783 -39.14 28.22 5.79
N LEU A 784 -39.87 29.30 5.44
CA LEU A 784 -39.58 30.13 4.26
C LEU A 784 -38.62 31.30 4.55
N GLU A 785 -38.41 31.62 5.83
CA GLU A 785 -37.67 32.81 6.25
C GLU A 785 -38.20 34.07 5.54
N ASN A 786 -37.34 35.02 5.18
CA ASN A 786 -37.72 36.23 4.44
C ASN A 786 -37.52 36.09 2.92
N THR A 787 -37.46 34.86 2.40
CA THR A 787 -37.14 34.61 0.99
C THR A 787 -38.31 34.00 0.22
N PRO A 788 -38.45 34.29 -1.08
CA PRO A 788 -39.58 33.81 -1.87
C PRO A 788 -39.52 32.31 -2.19
N ILE A 789 -38.31 31.74 -2.15
CA ILE A 789 -38.04 30.32 -2.25
C ILE A 789 -36.84 30.02 -1.35
N THR A 790 -36.94 29.00 -0.51
CA THR A 790 -35.82 28.52 0.32
C THR A 790 -35.36 27.16 -0.13
N THR A 791 -34.05 26.95 -0.16
CA THR A 791 -33.47 25.61 -0.21
C THR A 791 -33.34 25.08 1.21
N LYS A 792 -33.80 23.85 1.43
CA LYS A 792 -33.72 23.16 2.72
C LYS A 792 -33.16 21.74 2.51
N PHE A 793 -32.59 21.18 3.57
CA PHE A 793 -31.95 19.87 3.53
C PHE A 793 -32.50 18.99 4.65
N ILE A 794 -32.94 17.79 4.30
CA ILE A 794 -33.27 16.73 5.26
C ILE A 794 -32.01 15.89 5.43
N ARG A 795 -31.60 15.61 6.67
CA ARG A 795 -30.47 14.73 6.96
C ARG A 795 -30.99 13.43 7.53
N ILE A 796 -30.42 12.31 7.10
CA ILE A 796 -30.79 10.98 7.59
C ILE A 796 -29.54 10.25 8.02
N ARG A 797 -29.63 9.62 9.19
CA ARG A 797 -28.60 8.76 9.77
C ARG A 797 -29.17 7.37 9.94
N ALA A 798 -28.50 6.34 9.42
CA ALA A 798 -28.90 4.95 9.61
C ALA A 798 -27.71 4.13 10.15
N ARG A 799 -27.85 3.53 11.34
CA ARG A 799 -26.92 2.52 11.87
C ARG A 799 -27.58 1.15 11.82
N TYR A 800 -26.86 0.15 11.36
CA TYR A 800 -27.39 -1.20 11.19
C TYR A 800 -26.29 -2.26 11.29
N ASP A 801 -26.67 -3.50 11.57
CA ASP A 801 -25.81 -4.67 11.47
C ASP A 801 -25.99 -5.29 10.08
N TYR A 802 -24.90 -5.37 9.32
CA TYR A 802 -24.84 -5.93 7.98
C TYR A 802 -24.16 -7.30 8.03
N LEU A 803 -24.76 -8.29 7.36
CA LEU A 803 -24.20 -9.63 7.21
C LEU A 803 -23.63 -9.77 5.80
N LEU A 804 -22.32 -9.95 5.69
CA LEU A 804 -21.61 -10.28 4.46
C LEU A 804 -21.34 -11.78 4.41
N GLU A 805 -21.71 -12.43 3.31
CA GLU A 805 -21.40 -13.85 3.07
C GLU A 805 -20.65 -14.02 1.75
N LYS A 806 -19.69 -14.94 1.74
CA LYS A 806 -19.00 -15.36 0.52
C LYS A 806 -18.70 -16.85 0.55
N GLN A 807 -19.06 -17.52 -0.53
CA GLN A 807 -18.94 -18.96 -0.68
C GLN A 807 -17.71 -19.33 -1.50
N THR A 808 -17.00 -20.38 -1.06
CA THR A 808 -15.90 -21.01 -1.80
C THR A 808 -16.08 -22.54 -1.81
N SER A 809 -15.49 -23.21 -2.80
CA SER A 809 -15.50 -24.67 -2.89
C SER A 809 -14.13 -25.24 -2.53
N VAL A 810 -14.14 -26.33 -1.78
CA VAL A 810 -12.94 -27.10 -1.40
C VAL A 810 -13.12 -28.55 -1.81
N THR A 811 -12.09 -29.16 -2.37
CA THR A 811 -12.11 -30.57 -2.76
C THR A 811 -11.43 -31.39 -1.68
N VAL A 812 -12.14 -32.40 -1.16
CA VAL A 812 -11.62 -33.33 -0.16
C VAL A 812 -11.57 -34.73 -0.80
N ASP A 813 -10.43 -35.39 -0.80
CA ASP A 813 -10.23 -36.73 -1.30
C ASP A 813 -10.31 -37.74 -0.13
N GLN A 814 -10.58 -39.02 -0.40
CA GLN A 814 -10.50 -40.03 0.65
C GLN A 814 -9.06 -40.18 1.16
N ALA A 815 -8.91 -40.25 2.48
CA ALA A 815 -7.64 -40.52 3.11
C ALA A 815 -7.05 -41.84 2.56
N PRO A 816 -5.77 -41.84 2.18
CA PRO A 816 -5.05 -43.04 1.75
C PRO A 816 -4.98 -44.04 2.92
N VAL A 817 -5.37 -45.29 2.67
CA VAL A 817 -5.26 -46.34 3.68
C VAL A 817 -3.77 -46.74 3.81
N PRO A 818 -3.16 -46.64 5.00
CA PRO A 818 -1.79 -47.12 5.20
C PRO A 818 -1.70 -48.61 4.86
N ILE A 819 -0.60 -49.04 4.23
CA ILE A 819 -0.35 -50.48 4.04
C ILE A 819 -0.25 -51.10 5.44
N SER A 820 -1.16 -52.02 5.74
CA SER A 820 -1.21 -52.71 7.03
C SER A 820 0.16 -53.31 7.38
N PRO A 821 0.71 -53.12 8.59
CA PRO A 821 2.03 -53.63 8.99
C PRO A 821 2.22 -55.13 8.70
N ASN A 822 1.12 -55.89 8.76
CA ASN A 822 1.09 -57.32 8.48
C ASN A 822 1.47 -57.65 7.01
N VAL A 823 1.16 -56.77 6.05
CA VAL A 823 1.52 -56.95 4.63
C VAL A 823 3.03 -56.81 4.45
N GLU A 824 3.67 -55.88 5.16
CA GLU A 824 5.11 -55.68 5.06
C GLU A 824 5.89 -56.89 5.61
N GLU A 825 5.43 -57.47 6.72
CA GLU A 825 6.01 -58.69 7.28
C GLU A 825 5.84 -59.89 6.34
N SER A 826 4.63 -60.05 5.77
CA SER A 826 4.33 -61.11 4.79
C SER A 826 5.23 -60.99 3.56
N LEU A 827 5.45 -59.76 3.07
CA LEU A 827 6.31 -59.49 1.92
C LEU A 827 7.79 -59.77 2.22
N LYS A 828 8.31 -59.30 3.35
CA LYS A 828 9.70 -59.55 3.76
C LYS A 828 9.99 -61.05 3.88
N THR A 829 9.07 -61.79 4.51
CA THR A 829 9.17 -63.25 4.67
C THR A 829 9.16 -63.96 3.31
N ALA A 830 8.24 -63.57 2.41
CA ALA A 830 8.14 -64.19 1.10
C ALA A 830 9.37 -63.89 0.22
N VAL A 831 9.87 -62.65 0.22
CA VAL A 831 11.07 -62.26 -0.55
C VAL A 831 12.32 -62.96 -0.04
N ALA A 832 12.51 -63.07 1.27
CA ALA A 832 13.67 -63.76 1.86
C ALA A 832 13.74 -65.25 1.45
N SER A 833 12.60 -65.87 1.16
CA SER A 833 12.53 -67.26 0.72
C SER A 833 12.80 -67.47 -0.79
N LEU A 834 12.89 -66.40 -1.58
CA LEU A 834 12.85 -66.48 -3.05
C LEU A 834 14.07 -65.78 -3.67
N LYS A 835 15.04 -66.59 -4.13
CA LYS A 835 16.16 -66.11 -4.95
C LYS A 835 15.87 -66.31 -6.43
N LEU A 836 16.23 -65.33 -7.26
CA LEU A 836 16.24 -65.51 -8.71
C LEU A 836 17.33 -66.53 -9.10
N ASP A 837 17.22 -67.12 -10.29
CA ASP A 837 18.08 -68.24 -10.69
C ASP A 837 19.57 -67.91 -10.83
N ASP A 838 19.90 -66.63 -11.01
CA ASP A 838 21.27 -66.13 -11.03
C ASP A 838 21.75 -65.64 -9.64
N GLY A 839 20.96 -65.89 -8.59
CA GLY A 839 21.25 -65.45 -7.24
C GLY A 839 20.83 -64.00 -6.94
N THR A 840 20.27 -63.27 -7.92
CA THR A 840 19.81 -61.89 -7.71
C THR A 840 18.62 -61.86 -6.73
N GLU A 841 18.67 -60.96 -5.76
CA GLU A 841 17.55 -60.72 -4.84
C GLU A 841 16.45 -59.89 -5.52
N ILE A 842 15.19 -60.19 -5.22
CA ILE A 842 14.07 -59.41 -5.75
C ILE A 842 14.02 -58.07 -5.00
N PRO A 843 14.08 -56.92 -5.69
CA PRO A 843 14.10 -55.62 -5.03
C PRO A 843 12.76 -55.35 -4.32
N ILE A 844 12.80 -55.13 -3.01
CA ILE A 844 11.60 -54.96 -2.17
C ILE A 844 10.82 -53.67 -2.49
N VAL A 845 11.52 -52.62 -2.92
CA VAL A 845 10.95 -51.30 -3.21
C VAL A 845 9.92 -51.36 -4.35
N PRO A 846 10.24 -51.86 -5.56
CA PRO A 846 9.25 -52.05 -6.61
C PRO A 846 8.20 -53.10 -6.25
N LEU A 847 8.44 -54.05 -5.34
CA LEU A 847 7.37 -54.95 -4.88
C LEU A 847 6.33 -54.22 -4.02
N LYS A 848 6.75 -53.32 -3.13
CA LYS A 848 5.82 -52.43 -2.38
C LYS A 848 5.03 -51.56 -3.35
N GLY A 849 5.70 -51.01 -4.36
CA GLY A 849 5.08 -50.24 -5.42
C GLY A 849 4.06 -51.04 -6.24
N LEU A 850 4.39 -52.27 -6.59
CA LEU A 850 3.54 -53.22 -7.31
C LEU A 850 2.28 -53.54 -6.50
N ILE A 851 2.42 -53.94 -5.24
CA ILE A 851 1.28 -54.25 -4.36
C ILE A 851 0.36 -53.05 -4.22
N HIS A 852 0.93 -51.86 -4.02
CA HIS A 852 0.13 -50.65 -3.89
C HIS A 852 -0.56 -50.27 -5.20
N LEU A 853 0.12 -50.41 -6.35
CA LEU A 853 -0.46 -50.12 -7.65
C LEU A 853 -1.57 -51.11 -8.04
N GLU A 854 -1.41 -52.39 -7.70
CA GLU A 854 -2.36 -53.45 -8.07
C GLU A 854 -3.58 -53.50 -7.14
N SER A 855 -3.38 -53.36 -5.84
CA SER A 855 -4.43 -53.61 -4.85
C SER A 855 -4.53 -52.55 -3.77
N LYS A 856 -3.68 -51.52 -3.78
CA LYS A 856 -3.51 -50.59 -2.64
C LYS A 856 -3.16 -51.31 -1.33
N GLY A 857 -2.55 -52.49 -1.41
CA GLY A 857 -2.26 -53.34 -0.26
C GLY A 857 -3.47 -54.11 0.28
N MET A 858 -4.62 -54.07 -0.40
CA MET A 858 -5.83 -54.76 0.02
C MET A 858 -5.81 -56.22 -0.44
N HIS A 859 -6.10 -57.14 0.47
CA HIS A 859 -6.27 -58.56 0.13
C HIS A 859 -7.74 -58.97 0.14
N CYS A 860 -8.43 -58.64 1.23
CA CYS A 860 -9.79 -59.01 1.49
C CYS A 860 -10.69 -57.78 1.64
N CYS A 861 -11.98 -58.00 1.41
CA CYS A 861 -13.03 -57.00 1.56
C CYS A 861 -13.87 -57.30 2.80
N ILE A 862 -14.34 -56.26 3.50
CA ILE A 862 -15.19 -56.42 4.69
C ILE A 862 -16.53 -57.08 4.30
N GLU A 863 -17.11 -56.66 3.18
CA GLU A 863 -18.48 -57.05 2.76
C GLU A 863 -18.44 -58.23 1.77
N SER A 864 -19.21 -59.29 2.03
CA SER A 864 -19.45 -60.39 1.08
C SER A 864 -20.10 -59.91 -0.20
N GLY A 865 -19.66 -60.43 -1.34
CA GLY A 865 -20.21 -60.14 -2.67
C GLY A 865 -19.83 -58.77 -3.23
N ARG A 866 -19.08 -57.96 -2.46
CA ARG A 866 -18.60 -56.62 -2.86
C ARG A 866 -17.08 -56.60 -2.93
N ASN A 867 -16.55 -57.55 -3.68
CA ASN A 867 -15.13 -57.83 -3.70
C ASN A 867 -14.38 -57.23 -4.90
N ARG A 868 -15.05 -56.47 -5.76
CA ARG A 868 -14.41 -55.78 -6.89
C ARG A 868 -13.66 -54.54 -6.40
N ALA A 869 -12.55 -54.19 -7.05
CA ALA A 869 -11.69 -53.06 -6.67
C ALA A 869 -12.40 -51.71 -6.46
N ASN A 870 -13.54 -51.46 -7.11
CA ASN A 870 -14.33 -50.23 -6.97
C ASN A 870 -15.42 -50.29 -5.88
N THR A 871 -15.75 -51.48 -5.36
CA THR A 871 -16.80 -51.69 -4.33
C THR A 871 -16.26 -52.26 -3.03
N CYS A 872 -15.02 -52.75 -3.05
CA CYS A 872 -14.34 -53.35 -1.91
C CYS A 872 -13.99 -52.32 -0.84
N LYS A 873 -14.50 -52.53 0.37
CA LYS A 873 -13.97 -51.88 1.58
C LYS A 873 -12.86 -52.75 2.16
N PRO A 874 -11.64 -52.22 2.38
CA PRO A 874 -10.49 -53.00 2.83
C PRO A 874 -10.74 -53.71 4.15
N SER A 875 -10.35 -54.99 4.23
CA SER A 875 -10.23 -55.77 5.47
C SER A 875 -8.77 -56.11 5.75
N ASP A 876 -8.40 -56.17 7.04
CA ASP A 876 -7.09 -56.63 7.51
C ASP A 876 -6.93 -58.17 7.51
N ASP A 877 -8.02 -58.90 7.20
CA ASP A 877 -8.02 -60.36 7.18
C ASP A 877 -6.90 -60.92 6.29
N ALA A 878 -6.12 -61.84 6.85
CA ALA A 878 -5.07 -62.54 6.11
C ALA A 878 -5.64 -63.60 5.16
N ASN A 879 -6.89 -64.03 5.39
CA ASN A 879 -7.59 -65.03 4.59
C ASN A 879 -9.08 -64.69 4.51
N CYS A 880 -9.67 -64.91 3.34
CA CYS A 880 -11.09 -64.69 3.14
C CYS A 880 -11.66 -65.66 2.11
N LYS A 881 -13.00 -65.77 2.11
CA LYS A 881 -13.73 -66.55 1.11
C LYS A 881 -13.65 -65.87 -0.26
N ASP A 882 -13.98 -66.64 -1.30
CA ASP A 882 -13.99 -66.21 -2.71
C ASP A 882 -14.91 -65.01 -2.99
N ASP A 883 -15.97 -64.84 -2.20
CA ASP A 883 -16.90 -63.71 -2.28
C ASP A 883 -16.38 -62.44 -1.57
N ARG A 884 -15.25 -62.54 -0.86
CA ARG A 884 -14.61 -61.43 -0.12
C ARG A 884 -13.18 -61.13 -0.58
N ILE A 885 -12.53 -62.02 -1.34
CA ILE A 885 -11.19 -61.77 -1.91
C ILE A 885 -11.23 -60.63 -2.92
N LEU A 886 -10.34 -59.64 -2.79
CA LEU A 886 -10.26 -58.54 -3.75
C LEU A 886 -10.11 -59.09 -5.18
N THR A 887 -10.95 -58.63 -6.10
CA THR A 887 -10.84 -58.93 -7.53
C THR A 887 -10.61 -57.67 -8.35
N SER A 888 -9.98 -57.83 -9.51
CA SER A 888 -9.95 -56.77 -10.52
C SER A 888 -11.38 -56.36 -10.92
N TYR A 889 -11.50 -55.21 -11.59
CA TYR A 889 -12.79 -54.70 -12.06
C TYR A 889 -13.57 -55.72 -12.91
N ASP A 890 -12.86 -56.47 -13.76
CA ASP A 890 -13.41 -57.53 -14.62
C ASP A 890 -13.45 -58.92 -13.95
N GLY A 891 -13.00 -59.03 -12.70
CA GLY A 891 -12.97 -60.28 -11.94
C GLY A 891 -11.95 -61.30 -12.44
N THR A 892 -11.03 -60.92 -13.34
CA THR A 892 -10.04 -61.84 -13.92
C THR A 892 -8.80 -62.04 -13.05
N SER A 893 -8.51 -61.10 -12.14
CA SER A 893 -7.40 -61.15 -11.19
C SER A 893 -7.89 -61.14 -9.74
N ILE A 894 -7.11 -61.75 -8.83
CA ILE A 894 -7.48 -61.91 -7.42
C ILE A 894 -6.34 -61.61 -6.43
N GLY A 895 -6.73 -61.09 -5.28
CA GLY A 895 -5.90 -60.87 -4.10
C GLY A 895 -4.95 -59.67 -4.19
N ILE A 896 -3.97 -59.65 -3.29
CA ILE A 896 -3.11 -58.47 -3.04
C ILE A 896 -2.11 -58.22 -4.17
N MET A 897 -1.72 -59.28 -4.88
CA MET A 897 -0.86 -59.19 -6.07
C MET A 897 -1.67 -59.12 -7.38
N GLN A 898 -3.01 -59.13 -7.32
CA GLN A 898 -3.89 -59.19 -8.49
C GLN A 898 -3.50 -60.31 -9.48
N ILE A 899 -3.36 -61.54 -8.97
CA ILE A 899 -2.97 -62.70 -9.79
C ILE A 899 -4.11 -63.05 -10.73
N ASN A 900 -3.81 -63.06 -12.03
CA ASN A 900 -4.75 -63.54 -13.04
C ASN A 900 -5.15 -65.00 -12.75
N LYS A 901 -6.46 -65.29 -12.75
CA LYS A 901 -7.02 -66.61 -12.46
C LYS A 901 -6.46 -67.75 -13.33
N ILE A 902 -5.99 -67.46 -14.55
CA ILE A 902 -5.32 -68.43 -15.41
C ILE A 902 -4.03 -68.96 -14.76
N ASN A 903 -3.37 -68.15 -13.94
CA ASN A 903 -2.15 -68.53 -13.21
C ASN A 903 -2.44 -69.11 -11.82
N ALA A 904 -3.71 -69.27 -11.42
CA ALA A 904 -4.05 -69.75 -10.07
C ALA A 904 -3.51 -71.16 -9.76
N GLY A 905 -3.31 -72.00 -10.79
CA GLY A 905 -2.73 -73.33 -10.64
C GLY A 905 -1.29 -73.35 -10.09
N ILE A 906 -0.57 -72.23 -10.17
CA ILE A 906 0.78 -72.09 -9.57
C ILE A 906 0.71 -72.24 -8.04
N ALA A 907 -0.43 -71.89 -7.42
CA ALA A 907 -0.63 -72.04 -5.97
C ALA A 907 -0.36 -73.48 -5.49
N ASN A 908 -0.70 -74.49 -6.29
CA ASN A 908 -0.51 -75.90 -5.94
C ASN A 908 0.96 -76.30 -5.77
N SER A 909 1.90 -75.55 -6.35
CA SER A 909 3.34 -75.85 -6.29
C SER A 909 4.12 -74.96 -5.32
N VAL A 910 3.58 -73.79 -4.94
CA VAL A 910 4.30 -72.80 -4.12
C VAL A 910 3.67 -72.55 -2.75
N CYS A 911 2.41 -72.88 -2.57
CA CYS A 911 1.71 -72.63 -1.32
C CYS A 911 1.86 -73.81 -0.35
N PRO A 912 2.06 -73.54 0.96
CA PRO A 912 2.03 -74.56 1.99
C PRO A 912 0.76 -75.41 1.95
N LEU A 913 0.86 -76.67 2.38
CA LEU A 913 -0.29 -77.57 2.51
C LEU A 913 -1.39 -76.91 3.34
N GLY A 914 -2.61 -76.83 2.78
CA GLY A 914 -3.78 -76.21 3.41
C GLY A 914 -3.97 -74.72 3.10
N GLN A 915 -3.02 -74.05 2.46
CA GLN A 915 -3.21 -72.70 1.94
C GLN A 915 -3.68 -72.72 0.47
N THR A 916 -4.43 -71.69 0.11
CA THR A 916 -4.97 -71.45 -1.23
C THR A 916 -4.61 -70.04 -1.70
N ILE A 917 -4.84 -69.73 -2.96
CA ILE A 917 -4.61 -68.39 -3.52
C ILE A 917 -5.42 -67.26 -2.85
N TYR A 918 -6.41 -67.63 -2.02
CA TYR A 918 -7.22 -66.74 -1.19
C TYR A 918 -6.59 -66.40 0.18
N ASP A 919 -5.45 -67.02 0.50
CA ASP A 919 -4.62 -66.63 1.64
C ASP A 919 -3.57 -65.61 1.19
N ARG A 920 -3.39 -64.53 1.96
CA ARG A 920 -2.52 -63.40 1.61
C ARG A 920 -1.09 -63.83 1.32
N ASP A 921 -0.52 -64.66 2.17
CA ASP A 921 0.86 -65.14 2.04
C ASP A 921 1.04 -66.01 0.80
N CYS A 922 0.08 -66.89 0.53
CA CYS A 922 0.07 -67.72 -0.68
C CYS A 922 -0.08 -66.85 -1.93
N ASN A 923 -0.98 -65.85 -1.91
CA ASN A 923 -1.15 -64.89 -3.01
C ASN A 923 0.15 -64.12 -3.30
N ILE A 924 0.86 -63.65 -2.26
CA ILE A 924 2.18 -63.00 -2.43
C ILE A 924 3.18 -63.98 -3.05
N LYS A 925 3.29 -65.21 -2.53
CA LYS A 925 4.22 -66.24 -3.04
C LYS A 925 3.95 -66.60 -4.51
N VAL A 926 2.68 -66.77 -4.89
CA VAL A 926 2.31 -67.03 -6.29
C VAL A 926 2.70 -65.86 -7.19
N GLY A 927 2.46 -64.61 -6.75
CA GLY A 927 2.86 -63.42 -7.50
C GLY A 927 4.38 -63.35 -7.71
N LEU A 928 5.16 -63.67 -6.67
CA LEU A 928 6.62 -63.74 -6.74
C LEU A 928 7.11 -64.85 -7.69
N GLU A 929 6.46 -66.02 -7.70
CA GLU A 929 6.83 -67.09 -8.64
C GLU A 929 6.49 -66.72 -10.10
N ILE A 930 5.38 -65.99 -10.34
CA ILE A 930 5.07 -65.45 -11.66
C ILE A 930 6.16 -64.44 -12.09
N LEU A 931 6.57 -63.54 -11.21
CA LEU A 931 7.66 -62.60 -11.47
C LEU A 931 8.97 -63.32 -11.75
N ARG A 932 9.29 -64.38 -10.98
CA ARG A 932 10.47 -65.23 -11.21
C ARG A 932 10.42 -65.90 -12.59
N LYS A 933 9.26 -66.45 -12.97
CA LYS A 933 9.04 -67.04 -14.30
C LYS A 933 9.29 -66.00 -15.41
N TYR A 934 8.76 -64.78 -15.28
CA TYR A 934 9.00 -63.73 -16.25
C TYR A 934 10.43 -63.20 -16.24
N TYR A 935 11.10 -63.19 -15.09
CA TYR A 935 12.52 -62.87 -15.01
C TYR A 935 13.38 -63.91 -15.74
N ARG A 936 13.09 -65.21 -15.59
CA ARG A 936 13.75 -66.27 -16.38
C ARG A 936 13.53 -66.07 -17.88
N GLN A 937 12.30 -65.72 -18.26
CA GLN A 937 11.91 -65.62 -19.66
C GLN A 937 12.45 -64.34 -20.34
N TYR A 938 12.44 -63.21 -19.65
CA TYR A 938 12.69 -61.88 -20.23
C TYR A 938 13.81 -61.09 -19.54
N GLY A 939 14.26 -61.49 -18.35
CA GLY A 939 15.22 -60.72 -17.55
C GLY A 939 16.57 -60.55 -18.23
N ARG A 940 17.12 -61.58 -18.86
CA ARG A 940 18.45 -61.48 -19.51
C ARG A 940 18.41 -60.70 -20.82
N ASN A 941 17.45 -61.02 -21.68
CA ASN A 941 17.46 -60.55 -23.08
C ASN A 941 16.33 -59.56 -23.41
N GLY A 942 15.43 -59.26 -22.46
CA GLY A 942 14.20 -58.52 -22.72
C GLY A 942 13.13 -59.39 -23.41
N ALA A 943 12.01 -58.77 -23.78
CA ALA A 943 11.08 -59.40 -24.70
C ALA A 943 11.70 -59.50 -26.10
N SER A 944 11.51 -60.63 -26.77
CA SER A 944 11.93 -60.77 -28.16
C SER A 944 11.12 -59.85 -29.08
N ASP A 945 11.72 -59.45 -30.20
CA ASP A 945 11.02 -58.63 -31.20
C ASP A 945 9.71 -59.28 -31.69
N GLY A 946 9.63 -60.63 -31.70
CA GLY A 946 8.39 -61.34 -32.05
C GLY A 946 7.29 -61.19 -31.00
N ILE A 947 7.63 -61.18 -29.71
CA ILE A 947 6.66 -60.94 -28.63
C ILE A 947 6.19 -59.48 -28.66
N LEU A 948 7.11 -58.53 -28.85
CA LEU A 948 6.76 -57.13 -29.00
C LEU A 948 5.93 -56.90 -30.26
N ALA A 949 6.34 -57.40 -31.43
CA ALA A 949 5.56 -57.28 -32.66
C ALA A 949 4.11 -57.79 -32.52
N LYS A 950 3.91 -58.86 -31.73
CA LYS A 950 2.57 -59.42 -31.46
C LYS A 950 1.72 -58.55 -30.54
N TYR A 951 2.27 -58.05 -29.45
CA TYR A 951 1.50 -57.38 -28.37
C TYR A 951 1.64 -55.85 -28.33
N CYS A 952 2.73 -55.34 -28.87
CA CYS A 952 3.11 -53.92 -28.95
C CYS A 952 3.88 -53.67 -30.26
N PRO A 953 3.22 -53.61 -31.43
CA PRO A 953 3.90 -53.53 -32.72
C PRO A 953 4.74 -52.26 -32.88
N PRO A 954 5.75 -52.27 -33.77
CA PRO A 954 6.53 -51.07 -34.10
C PRO A 954 5.62 -49.91 -34.52
N GLY A 955 5.91 -48.70 -34.00
CA GLY A 955 5.12 -47.49 -34.24
C GLY A 955 4.15 -47.12 -33.12
N GLU A 956 3.85 -48.03 -32.19
CA GLU A 956 3.11 -47.70 -30.97
C GLU A 956 3.99 -46.91 -29.98
N GLN A 957 3.37 -45.98 -29.22
CA GLN A 957 4.08 -45.00 -28.38
C GLN A 957 5.11 -45.62 -27.41
N TYR A 958 4.83 -46.80 -26.86
CA TYR A 958 5.67 -47.44 -25.84
C TYR A 958 6.55 -48.58 -26.37
N HIS A 959 6.57 -48.83 -27.69
CA HIS A 959 7.34 -49.94 -28.28
C HIS A 959 8.83 -49.89 -27.93
N GLU A 960 9.48 -48.76 -28.21
CA GLU A 960 10.92 -48.58 -27.94
C GLU A 960 11.24 -48.63 -26.45
N LEU A 961 10.32 -48.14 -25.60
CA LEU A 961 10.47 -48.22 -24.16
C LEU A 961 10.46 -49.68 -23.69
N TYR A 962 9.50 -50.49 -24.16
CA TYR A 962 9.37 -51.89 -23.77
C TYR A 962 10.52 -52.74 -24.29
N LYS A 963 11.04 -52.41 -25.49
CA LYS A 963 12.22 -53.03 -26.08
C LYS A 963 13.48 -52.85 -25.24
N ASN A 964 13.55 -51.79 -24.44
CA ASN A 964 14.71 -51.49 -23.60
C ASN A 964 14.63 -52.11 -22.20
N TYR A 965 13.48 -52.65 -21.77
CA TYR A 965 13.38 -53.28 -20.46
C TYR A 965 14.21 -54.57 -20.38
N ARG A 966 15.01 -54.68 -19.32
CA ARG A 966 15.84 -55.83 -18.97
C ARG A 966 15.70 -56.10 -17.47
N GLY A 967 16.23 -57.22 -16.99
CA GLY A 967 16.21 -57.61 -15.60
C GLY A 967 14.80 -57.63 -15.01
N PHE A 968 14.65 -57.00 -13.84
CA PHE A 968 13.39 -56.97 -13.12
C PHE A 968 12.34 -56.08 -13.78
N ASP A 969 12.75 -55.06 -14.55
CA ASP A 969 11.83 -54.19 -15.29
C ASP A 969 11.08 -54.97 -16.37
N ALA A 970 11.78 -55.86 -17.08
CA ALA A 970 11.17 -56.77 -18.04
C ALA A 970 10.23 -57.78 -17.37
N ALA A 971 10.55 -58.22 -16.15
CA ALA A 971 9.69 -59.10 -15.36
C ALA A 971 8.41 -58.39 -14.92
N LEU A 972 8.49 -57.15 -14.42
CA LEU A 972 7.34 -56.31 -14.06
C LEU A 972 6.46 -56.00 -15.28
N ARG A 973 7.07 -55.65 -16.42
CA ARG A 973 6.31 -55.46 -17.66
C ARG A 973 5.66 -56.76 -18.13
N GLY A 974 6.35 -57.89 -18.02
CA GLY A 974 5.79 -59.21 -18.29
C GLY A 974 4.61 -59.56 -17.38
N TYR A 975 4.69 -59.18 -16.10
CA TYR A 975 3.64 -59.37 -15.09
C TYR A 975 2.36 -58.62 -15.46
N ASN A 976 2.47 -57.35 -15.84
CA ASN A 976 1.33 -56.56 -16.35
C ASN A 976 0.88 -56.99 -17.76
N GLY A 977 1.79 -57.58 -18.54
CA GLY A 977 1.59 -58.00 -19.94
C GLY A 977 2.22 -57.02 -20.95
N TRP A 978 2.55 -57.48 -22.15
CA TRP A 978 3.28 -56.66 -23.15
C TRP A 978 2.39 -55.77 -24.05
N GLY A 979 1.10 -55.62 -23.74
CA GLY A 979 0.18 -54.79 -24.52
C GLY A 979 0.51 -53.30 -24.45
N CYS A 980 0.59 -52.60 -25.60
CA CYS A 980 0.82 -51.14 -25.62
C CYS A 980 -0.07 -50.36 -26.61
N LYS A 981 -0.97 -51.04 -27.33
CA LYS A 981 -1.86 -50.40 -28.29
C LYS A 981 -2.83 -49.47 -27.58
N LEU A 982 -2.66 -48.15 -27.74
CA LEU A 982 -3.52 -47.15 -27.10
C LEU A 982 -4.99 -47.32 -27.52
N SER A 983 -5.24 -47.68 -28.78
CA SER A 983 -6.58 -47.96 -29.31
C SER A 983 -7.32 -49.11 -28.61
N VAL A 984 -6.59 -50.03 -27.98
CA VAL A 984 -7.16 -51.14 -27.20
C VAL A 984 -7.32 -50.76 -25.73
N LEU A 985 -6.43 -49.92 -25.21
CA LEU A 985 -6.42 -49.49 -23.81
C LEU A 985 -7.43 -48.37 -23.54
N GLU A 986 -7.58 -47.42 -24.46
CA GLU A 986 -8.43 -46.25 -24.29
C GLU A 986 -9.91 -46.61 -24.06
N PRO A 987 -10.53 -47.54 -24.80
CA PRO A 987 -11.89 -47.97 -24.51
C PRO A 987 -12.03 -48.63 -23.13
N LYS A 988 -10.99 -49.34 -22.66
CA LYS A 988 -11.00 -49.94 -21.32
C LYS A 988 -10.90 -48.87 -20.24
N CYS A 989 -10.02 -47.89 -20.43
CA CYS A 989 -9.89 -46.74 -19.53
C CYS A 989 -11.17 -45.90 -19.50
N ARG A 990 -11.81 -45.63 -20.65
CA ARG A 990 -13.08 -44.88 -20.73
C ARG A 990 -14.25 -45.59 -20.06
N LYS A 991 -14.24 -46.93 -19.96
CA LYS A 991 -15.27 -47.68 -19.21
C LYS A 991 -15.20 -47.45 -17.70
N VAL A 992 -14.04 -47.04 -17.18
CA VAL A 992 -13.83 -46.83 -15.75
C VAL A 992 -13.62 -45.36 -15.37
N CYS A 993 -13.33 -44.49 -16.34
CA CYS A 993 -13.02 -43.08 -16.15
C CYS A 993 -14.11 -42.13 -16.63
N SER A 994 -14.49 -41.16 -15.78
CA SER A 994 -15.43 -40.09 -16.11
C SER A 994 -14.80 -38.86 -16.79
N THR A 995 -13.49 -38.63 -16.63
CA THR A 995 -12.81 -37.44 -17.17
C THR A 995 -11.66 -37.79 -18.11
N GLU A 996 -11.31 -36.88 -19.03
CA GLU A 996 -10.14 -37.04 -19.92
C GLU A 996 -8.82 -37.15 -19.15
N THR A 997 -8.70 -36.43 -18.02
CA THR A 997 -7.53 -36.54 -17.13
C THR A 997 -7.44 -37.94 -16.54
N CYS A 998 -8.57 -38.53 -16.15
CA CYS A 998 -8.63 -39.91 -15.70
C CYS A 998 -8.18 -40.88 -16.80
N VAL A 999 -8.74 -40.75 -18.00
CA VAL A 999 -8.41 -41.62 -19.15
C VAL A 999 -6.91 -41.54 -19.46
N LYS A 1000 -6.33 -40.34 -19.49
CA LYS A 1000 -4.90 -40.15 -19.70
C LYS A 1000 -4.07 -40.82 -18.62
N ASN A 1001 -4.40 -40.61 -17.34
CA ASN A 1001 -3.68 -41.23 -16.23
C ASN A 1001 -3.76 -42.77 -16.29
N CYS A 1002 -4.86 -43.33 -16.82
CA CYS A 1002 -5.10 -44.76 -16.93
C CYS A 1002 -4.24 -45.36 -18.05
N LEU A 1003 -4.18 -44.65 -19.19
CA LEU A 1003 -3.31 -44.97 -20.32
C LEU A 1003 -1.84 -44.90 -19.91
N ASP A 1004 -1.41 -43.81 -19.27
CA ASP A 1004 -0.06 -43.67 -18.74
C ASP A 1004 0.21 -44.67 -17.61
N GLY A 1005 -0.82 -45.06 -16.85
CA GLY A 1005 -0.76 -46.12 -15.84
C GLY A 1005 -0.37 -47.47 -16.40
N THR A 1006 -0.97 -47.79 -17.54
CA THR A 1006 -0.74 -49.06 -18.23
C THR A 1006 0.54 -48.99 -19.08
N GLY A 1007 0.82 -47.86 -19.73
CA GLY A 1007 1.98 -47.65 -20.60
C GLY A 1007 3.30 -47.46 -19.84
N LEU A 1008 3.29 -46.71 -18.74
CA LEU A 1008 4.46 -46.42 -17.89
C LEU A 1008 4.43 -47.24 -16.59
N TYR A 1009 3.86 -48.44 -16.64
CA TYR A 1009 3.62 -49.28 -15.48
C TYR A 1009 4.88 -49.49 -14.61
N VAL A 1010 6.02 -49.82 -15.24
CA VAL A 1010 7.29 -50.05 -14.53
C VAL A 1010 7.73 -48.78 -13.78
N GLN A 1011 7.70 -47.62 -14.44
CA GLN A 1011 8.08 -46.34 -13.83
C GLN A 1011 7.18 -46.02 -12.64
N LYS A 1012 5.86 -46.21 -12.77
CA LYS A 1012 4.91 -45.96 -11.69
C LYS A 1012 5.13 -46.90 -10.51
N VAL A 1013 5.45 -48.18 -10.76
CA VAL A 1013 5.82 -49.13 -9.70
C VAL A 1013 7.04 -48.63 -8.91
N TYR A 1014 8.09 -48.14 -9.57
CA TYR A 1014 9.26 -47.60 -8.85
C TYR A 1014 8.96 -46.28 -8.14
N GLU A 1015 8.22 -45.37 -8.77
CA GLU A 1015 7.80 -44.10 -8.16
C GLU A 1015 7.03 -44.36 -6.87
N ILE A 1016 6.03 -45.25 -6.92
CA ILE A 1016 5.22 -45.62 -5.77
C ILE A 1016 6.09 -46.35 -4.72
N GLY A 1017 6.94 -47.29 -5.13
CA GLY A 1017 7.84 -47.98 -4.21
C GLY A 1017 8.75 -47.03 -3.42
N ASN A 1018 9.39 -46.08 -4.11
CA ASN A 1018 10.30 -45.11 -3.51
C ASN A 1018 9.57 -44.19 -2.52
N ARG A 1019 8.36 -43.73 -2.87
CA ARG A 1019 7.55 -42.89 -1.99
C ARG A 1019 7.13 -43.63 -0.71
N ILE A 1020 6.70 -44.90 -0.81
CA ILE A 1020 6.43 -45.73 0.37
C ILE A 1020 7.68 -45.89 1.23
N GLN A 1021 8.85 -46.08 0.61
CA GLN A 1021 10.11 -46.24 1.33
C GLN A 1021 10.50 -44.96 2.11
N LEU A 1022 10.17 -43.79 1.59
CA LEU A 1022 10.37 -42.50 2.26
C LEU A 1022 9.35 -42.22 3.37
N GLY A 1023 8.39 -43.13 3.60
CA GLY A 1023 7.27 -42.90 4.51
C GLY A 1023 6.26 -41.91 3.95
N GLU A 1024 6.35 -41.56 2.66
CA GLU A 1024 5.34 -40.73 2.02
C GLU A 1024 4.06 -41.53 1.88
N ILE A 1025 2.97 -40.90 2.30
CA ILE A 1025 1.65 -41.47 2.12
C ILE A 1025 1.25 -41.29 0.65
N ILE A 1026 1.11 -42.40 -0.08
CA ILE A 1026 0.83 -42.36 -1.51
C ILE A 1026 -0.67 -42.29 -1.73
N THR A 1027 -1.07 -41.12 -2.21
CA THR A 1027 -2.47 -40.76 -2.42
C THR A 1027 -2.86 -40.69 -3.88
N GLN A 1028 -1.94 -40.91 -4.84
CA GLN A 1028 -2.31 -40.81 -6.24
C GLN A 1028 -3.38 -41.88 -6.53
N PRO A 1029 -4.63 -41.48 -6.85
CA PRO A 1029 -5.63 -42.45 -7.21
C PRO A 1029 -5.19 -43.09 -8.52
N ILE A 1030 -5.35 -44.42 -8.62
CA ILE A 1030 -5.64 -45.01 -9.92
C ILE A 1030 -6.82 -44.18 -10.47
N PRO A 1031 -6.71 -43.60 -11.66
CA PRO A 1031 -7.65 -42.65 -12.21
C PRO A 1031 -9.11 -43.01 -11.89
N GLU A 1032 -9.75 -42.13 -11.10
CA GLU A 1032 -11.20 -41.87 -10.97
C GLU A 1032 -12.12 -43.09 -11.22
N LEU A 1033 -12.47 -43.84 -10.15
CA LEU A 1033 -13.47 -44.92 -10.20
C LEU A 1033 -14.71 -44.65 -9.33
N GLU A 1034 -14.79 -43.50 -8.64
CA GLU A 1034 -15.97 -43.12 -7.84
C GLU A 1034 -16.81 -42.06 -8.57
N GLN A 1035 -17.62 -42.54 -9.53
CA GLN A 1035 -18.96 -42.04 -9.87
C GLN A 1035 -19.51 -42.86 -11.05
N LEU A 1036 -19.95 -44.09 -10.78
CA LEU A 1036 -21.04 -44.67 -11.55
C LEU A 1036 -22.32 -44.43 -10.74
N PRO A 1037 -23.37 -43.84 -11.32
CA PRO A 1037 -24.63 -43.64 -10.60
C PRO A 1037 -25.15 -44.99 -10.10
N GLU A 1038 -25.45 -45.08 -8.80
CA GLU A 1038 -26.20 -46.21 -8.27
C GLU A 1038 -27.59 -46.22 -8.93
N ASN A 1039 -27.86 -47.31 -9.64
CA ASN A 1039 -29.14 -47.75 -10.23
C ASN A 1039 -29.54 -47.13 -11.57
N GLU A 1040 -29.46 -47.94 -12.63
CA GLU A 1040 -30.63 -48.35 -13.42
C GLU A 1040 -30.45 -49.82 -13.81
N GLY A 1041 -31.48 -50.63 -13.57
CA GLY A 1041 -31.45 -52.07 -13.84
C GLY A 1041 -31.24 -52.36 -15.31
N VAL A 1042 -30.24 -53.18 -15.63
CA VAL A 1042 -30.10 -53.79 -16.95
C VAL A 1042 -30.18 -55.29 -16.75
N GLU A 1043 -31.31 -55.84 -17.21
CA GLU A 1043 -31.56 -57.26 -17.38
C GLU A 1043 -30.51 -57.92 -18.29
N ASP A 1044 -30.35 -59.22 -18.08
CA ASP A 1044 -29.62 -60.21 -18.88
C ASP A 1044 -29.18 -59.78 -20.29
N VAL A 1045 -27.86 -59.80 -20.52
CA VAL A 1045 -27.32 -60.12 -21.84
C VAL A 1045 -26.18 -61.13 -21.67
N GLN A 1046 -26.54 -62.40 -21.84
CA GLN A 1046 -25.61 -63.45 -22.29
C GLN A 1046 -25.12 -63.09 -23.69
N THR A 1047 -23.80 -62.93 -23.89
CA THR A 1047 -22.96 -63.46 -24.99
C THR A 1047 -21.65 -62.67 -25.13
N TYR A 1048 -20.52 -63.28 -24.79
CA TYR A 1048 -19.42 -63.67 -25.67
C TYR A 1048 -18.28 -64.32 -24.88
#